data_AF-A0A8X8YWZ4-F1
#
_entry.id   AF-A0A8X8YWZ4-F1
#
_cell.length_a   1.000
_cell.length_b   1.000
_cell.length_c   1.000
_cell.angle_alpha   90.00
_cell.angle_beta   90.00
_cell.angle_gamma   90.00
#
_symmetry.space_group_name_H-M   'P 1'
#
loop_
_entity.id
_entity.type
_entity.pdbx_description
1 polymer ?
#
loop_
_entity_poly.entity_id
_entity_poly.type
_entity_poly.pdbx_seq_one_letter_code
_entity_poly.pdbx_strand_id
1 'polypeptide(L)'
;MTTKILPGATGVLALADGTILQGIGVGAVGSALGEVVFNTAMTGYQEILTDPSYMSQILAFTFPHVGNVGTNVEDIEQMGGGSDTSARGAIFRDVPTDPANYRSDASFDDWMKRRGVVGLAGVDTRALTKIIRDKGAPHAVIAHDPDGNFDLEALVAQAKGWTGLVGLDLAKPASTLQAFEWNEGLWDWPEGHPKTEGRKDVVVIDYGVKRNILRALASTGARITVVPATTTAEEVLARNPDGVVLSNGPGDPAATGEYAVPEIQKLVASGKPLMGICLGHQMLALALGAKTVKMDQGHHGANHPVKDLTTGKVEIVSMNHGFTVDRDSLPDAVTETHVSLFDGTNCGIAVKDKPIFSAFEVGHRFTPLPDGDVVVGYATGYDAADIAPFVLSLRAVFEGPVALVVDAEPALRAFLAQHRVTAIDAPVWRGWAPHPVMQRFVAFAGLLGDRSGVALACDVRDVIFQAPPFDPAPEGLEAYVEAETPLADHAFNMKYLRALFGEAQARQLADKACLCVGTIVGPRAEVSRLSRLILSLPTAPRREIGGAFGADQAAFNLAIHQGLVAARVQPNYGRIATVGLTPGPKLGFRGGKVVNPDGDVSAIVHQHDRHQHLETPVHALWGGGLEQRRRAQALATMEARSDWRGAKPRARRARVMSDTRCGGSPARRAPAASGRRRPLCALIASSTCRTEWPRPAPRLQAKKPRRPPSNWLSAARWP
;
A
#
# COMPACT_ATOMS: atom_id res chain seq x y z
N MET A 1 -39.14 -19.52 -11.46
CA MET A 1 -38.71 -19.07 -10.12
C MET A 1 -38.96 -20.21 -9.15
N THR A 2 -38.04 -20.49 -8.23
CA THR A 2 -38.32 -21.43 -7.14
C THR A 2 -39.33 -20.78 -6.20
N THR A 3 -40.44 -21.46 -5.90
CA THR A 3 -41.47 -20.99 -4.95
C THR A 3 -41.29 -21.57 -3.54
N LYS A 4 -40.22 -22.35 -3.31
CA LYS A 4 -39.98 -23.08 -2.06
C LYS A 4 -38.71 -22.59 -1.37
N ILE A 5 -38.84 -22.26 -0.08
CA ILE A 5 -37.72 -22.00 0.81
C ILE A 5 -37.06 -23.32 1.20
N LEU A 6 -35.73 -23.40 1.12
CA LEU A 6 -34.96 -24.56 1.53
C LEU A 6 -35.03 -24.71 3.06
N PRO A 7 -35.10 -25.95 3.59
CA PRO A 7 -35.07 -26.17 5.04
C PRO A 7 -33.85 -25.50 5.69
N GLY A 8 -34.09 -24.66 6.70
CA GLY A 8 -33.04 -23.95 7.43
C GLY A 8 -32.52 -22.66 6.76
N ALA A 9 -33.07 -22.25 5.61
CA ALA A 9 -32.77 -20.96 5.03
C ALA A 9 -33.45 -19.83 5.83
N THR A 10 -32.64 -18.93 6.37
CA THR A 10 -33.08 -17.75 7.14
C THR A 10 -32.77 -16.45 6.43
N GLY A 11 -32.23 -16.52 5.21
CA GLY A 11 -31.99 -15.33 4.39
C GLY A 11 -32.15 -15.62 2.91
N VAL A 12 -32.58 -14.60 2.16
CA VAL A 12 -32.77 -14.66 0.71
C VAL A 12 -32.27 -13.39 0.01
N LEU A 13 -31.87 -13.54 -1.25
CA LEU A 13 -31.68 -12.45 -2.21
C LEU A 13 -32.61 -12.69 -3.39
N ALA A 14 -33.59 -11.82 -3.56
CA ALA A 14 -34.55 -11.86 -4.66
C ALA A 14 -34.13 -10.85 -5.75
N LEU A 15 -33.70 -11.35 -6.90
CA LEU A 15 -33.31 -10.52 -8.04
C LEU A 15 -34.54 -10.12 -8.88
N ALA A 16 -34.44 -8.98 -9.57
CA ALA A 16 -35.48 -8.49 -10.46
C ALA A 16 -35.80 -9.44 -11.64
N ASP A 17 -34.90 -10.33 -12.04
CA ASP A 17 -35.20 -11.35 -13.06
C ASP A 17 -35.99 -12.57 -12.50
N GLY A 18 -36.21 -12.60 -11.17
CA GLY A 18 -36.86 -13.69 -10.47
C GLY A 18 -35.94 -14.78 -9.92
N THR A 19 -34.62 -14.63 -10.09
CA THR A 19 -33.65 -15.50 -9.44
C THR A 19 -33.70 -15.29 -7.94
N ILE A 20 -33.80 -16.39 -7.19
CA ILE A 20 -33.77 -16.39 -5.72
C ILE A 20 -32.51 -17.12 -5.27
N LEU A 21 -31.63 -16.42 -4.56
CA LEU A 21 -30.51 -17.04 -3.84
C LEU A 21 -30.93 -17.20 -2.38
N GLN A 22 -30.68 -18.37 -1.80
CA GLN A 22 -31.09 -18.70 -0.44
C GLN A 22 -29.86 -19.08 0.38
N GLY A 23 -29.89 -18.76 1.67
CA GLY A 23 -28.78 -19.02 2.56
C GLY A 23 -29.13 -18.74 4.01
N ILE A 24 -28.11 -18.37 4.77
CA ILE A 24 -28.24 -18.07 6.20
C ILE A 24 -28.27 -16.55 6.34
N GLY A 25 -29.34 -16.04 6.92
CA GLY A 25 -29.44 -14.63 7.29
C GLY A 25 -28.46 -14.29 8.41
N VAL A 26 -27.79 -13.14 8.26
CA VAL A 26 -26.80 -12.60 9.21
C VAL A 26 -27.08 -11.11 9.38
N GLY A 27 -26.67 -10.51 10.49
CA GLY A 27 -26.91 -9.10 10.75
C GLY A 27 -28.36 -8.80 11.11
N ALA A 28 -28.86 -7.64 10.69
CA ALA A 28 -30.20 -7.17 11.03
C ALA A 28 -31.30 -8.04 10.40
N VAL A 29 -32.40 -8.20 11.13
CA VAL A 29 -33.65 -8.83 10.65
C VAL A 29 -34.45 -7.78 9.88
N GLY A 30 -35.00 -8.17 8.74
CA GLY A 30 -35.75 -7.28 7.85
C GLY A 30 -35.37 -7.46 6.39
N SER A 31 -35.62 -6.45 5.57
CA SER A 31 -35.26 -6.46 4.15
C SER A 31 -34.69 -5.12 3.70
N ALA A 32 -33.89 -5.16 2.64
CA ALA A 32 -33.31 -3.97 2.03
C ALA A 32 -33.28 -4.12 0.50
N LEU A 33 -33.69 -3.06 -0.19
CA LEU A 33 -33.67 -2.94 -1.65
C LEU A 33 -32.38 -2.25 -2.10
N GLY A 34 -31.77 -2.73 -3.19
CA GLY A 34 -30.63 -2.04 -3.81
C GLY A 34 -30.09 -2.71 -5.07
N GLU A 35 -29.10 -2.04 -5.68
CA GLU A 35 -28.31 -2.58 -6.79
C GLU A 35 -27.25 -3.53 -6.23
N VAL A 36 -27.14 -4.75 -6.76
CA VAL A 36 -26.16 -5.74 -6.30
C VAL A 36 -24.84 -5.55 -7.04
N VAL A 37 -23.82 -5.15 -6.31
CA VAL A 37 -22.44 -5.01 -6.80
C VAL A 37 -21.54 -6.01 -6.11
N PHE A 38 -20.40 -6.37 -6.71
CA PHE A 38 -19.39 -7.19 -6.06
C PHE A 38 -18.15 -6.36 -5.74
N ASN A 39 -17.42 -6.66 -4.66
CA ASN A 39 -16.14 -6.04 -4.35
C ASN A 39 -15.04 -7.11 -4.19
N THR A 40 -13.90 -6.89 -4.84
CA THR A 40 -12.78 -7.86 -4.88
C THR A 40 -11.77 -7.73 -3.73
N ALA A 41 -11.92 -6.73 -2.86
CA ALA A 41 -11.05 -6.54 -1.71
C ALA A 41 -11.11 -7.75 -0.76
N MET A 42 -9.94 -8.24 -0.36
CA MET A 42 -9.82 -9.38 0.57
C MET A 42 -9.83 -8.94 2.05
N THR A 43 -9.68 -7.65 2.31
CA THR A 43 -9.67 -7.01 3.63
C THR A 43 -10.48 -5.72 3.56
N GLY A 44 -10.80 -5.13 4.71
CA GLY A 44 -11.47 -3.83 4.79
C GLY A 44 -12.99 -3.87 4.65
N TYR A 45 -13.63 -4.99 4.98
CA TYR A 45 -15.08 -5.14 4.82
C TYR A 45 -15.87 -4.12 5.64
N GLN A 46 -15.35 -3.66 6.78
CA GLN A 46 -16.00 -2.67 7.61
C GLN A 46 -15.93 -1.28 6.97
N GLU A 47 -14.76 -0.88 6.50
CA GLU A 47 -14.51 0.37 5.79
C GLU A 47 -15.36 0.44 4.53
N ILE A 48 -15.46 -0.68 3.79
CA ILE A 48 -16.31 -0.79 2.59
C ILE A 48 -17.79 -0.65 2.97
N LEU A 49 -18.28 -1.35 4.00
CA LEU A 49 -19.70 -1.24 4.42
C LEU A 49 -20.08 0.13 4.98
N THR A 50 -19.09 0.94 5.33
CA THR A 50 -19.27 2.30 5.83
C THR A 50 -18.83 3.36 4.83
N ASP A 51 -18.50 3.00 3.59
CA ASP A 51 -18.25 3.96 2.53
C ASP A 51 -19.60 4.49 2.00
N PRO A 52 -19.86 5.82 2.08
CA PRO A 52 -21.13 6.39 1.64
C PRO A 52 -21.44 6.15 0.17
N SER A 53 -20.42 5.88 -0.65
CA SER A 53 -20.60 5.65 -2.09
C SER A 53 -21.42 4.38 -2.39
N TYR A 54 -21.59 3.47 -1.42
CA TYR A 54 -22.45 2.29 -1.53
C TYR A 54 -23.92 2.52 -1.15
N MET A 55 -24.37 3.77 -0.98
CA MET A 55 -25.79 4.04 -0.72
C MET A 55 -26.69 3.40 -1.77
N SER A 56 -27.74 2.74 -1.30
CA SER A 56 -28.71 2.00 -2.12
C SER A 56 -28.11 0.80 -2.88
N GLN A 57 -26.97 0.28 -2.42
CA GLN A 57 -26.33 -0.93 -2.97
C GLN A 57 -26.23 -2.07 -1.94
N ILE A 58 -26.20 -3.30 -2.46
CA ILE A 58 -26.00 -4.54 -1.71
C ILE A 58 -24.65 -5.13 -2.14
N LEU A 59 -23.74 -5.35 -1.19
CA LEU A 59 -22.36 -5.73 -1.46
C LEU A 59 -22.13 -7.24 -1.44
N ALA A 60 -21.73 -7.82 -2.56
CA ALA A 60 -21.21 -9.19 -2.62
C ALA A 60 -19.69 -9.21 -2.48
N PHE A 61 -19.17 -9.73 -1.37
CA PHE A 61 -17.73 -9.90 -1.20
C PHE A 61 -17.24 -11.14 -1.94
N THR A 62 -16.21 -10.99 -2.77
CA THR A 62 -15.64 -12.16 -3.49
C THR A 62 -14.72 -12.99 -2.60
N PHE A 63 -14.09 -12.37 -1.60
CA PHE A 63 -13.27 -13.09 -0.63
C PHE A 63 -14.18 -13.90 0.32
N PRO A 64 -13.94 -15.20 0.52
CA PRO A 64 -14.95 -16.06 1.12
C PRO A 64 -15.14 -15.87 2.63
N HIS A 65 -14.09 -15.47 3.35
CA HIS A 65 -14.10 -15.35 4.81
C HIS A 65 -14.14 -13.87 5.22
N VAL A 66 -15.34 -13.35 5.46
CA VAL A 66 -15.58 -11.96 5.86
C VAL A 66 -16.02 -11.92 7.32
N GLY A 67 -15.46 -10.99 8.11
CA GLY A 67 -15.73 -10.87 9.55
C GLY A 67 -14.61 -11.36 10.48
N ASN A 68 -13.54 -11.96 9.92
CA ASN A 68 -12.48 -12.65 10.69
C ASN A 68 -11.77 -11.75 11.73
N VAL A 69 -11.76 -10.42 11.53
CA VAL A 69 -11.11 -9.46 12.43
C VAL A 69 -12.10 -8.68 13.31
N GLY A 70 -13.38 -9.06 13.28
CA GLY A 70 -14.44 -8.36 13.99
C GLY A 70 -14.65 -6.96 13.46
N THR A 71 -14.99 -6.03 14.35
CA THR A 71 -15.17 -4.62 14.03
C THR A 71 -14.66 -3.73 15.15
N ASN A 72 -14.39 -2.45 14.84
CA ASN A 72 -13.96 -1.44 15.81
C ASN A 72 -14.48 -0.05 15.44
N VAL A 73 -14.28 0.95 16.30
CA VAL A 73 -14.80 2.31 16.06
C VAL A 73 -13.94 3.16 15.11
N GLU A 74 -12.68 2.76 14.87
CA GLU A 74 -11.71 3.54 14.10
C GLU A 74 -11.84 3.29 12.58
N ASP A 75 -12.23 2.08 12.19
CA ASP A 75 -12.41 1.62 10.80
C ASP A 75 -13.77 2.01 10.20
N ILE A 76 -14.32 3.15 10.62
CA ILE A 76 -15.57 3.72 10.10
C ILE A 76 -15.23 4.85 9.12
N GLU A 77 -15.72 4.77 7.88
CA GLU A 77 -15.44 5.75 6.84
C GLU A 77 -16.52 6.83 6.68
N GLN A 78 -17.78 6.57 7.00
CA GLN A 78 -18.84 7.59 6.90
C GLN A 78 -18.86 8.55 8.08
N MET A 79 -19.45 9.73 7.87
CA MET A 79 -19.75 10.68 8.94
C MET A 79 -20.97 10.27 9.78
N GLY A 80 -22.04 9.77 9.13
CA GLY A 80 -23.30 9.41 9.76
C GLY A 80 -23.28 8.10 10.58
N GLY A 81 -24.39 7.78 11.26
CA GLY A 81 -24.47 6.64 12.18
C GLY A 81 -25.05 5.32 11.64
N GLY A 82 -25.87 5.36 10.58
CA GLY A 82 -26.65 4.21 10.09
C GLY A 82 -26.23 3.67 8.72
N SER A 83 -26.83 2.55 8.32
CA SER A 83 -26.67 1.94 6.97
C SER A 83 -27.48 2.65 5.87
N ASP A 84 -28.35 3.58 6.26
CA ASP A 84 -29.12 4.44 5.35
C ASP A 84 -28.25 5.39 4.53
N THR A 85 -27.07 5.70 5.05
CA THR A 85 -26.05 6.57 4.43
C THR A 85 -24.83 5.79 3.91
N SER A 86 -24.94 4.46 3.77
CA SER A 86 -23.91 3.59 3.18
C SER A 86 -24.53 2.33 2.56
N ALA A 87 -23.79 1.22 2.51
CA ALA A 87 -24.27 -0.07 2.00
C ALA A 87 -25.52 -0.57 2.76
N ARG A 88 -26.53 -1.00 2.00
CA ARG A 88 -27.82 -1.48 2.52
C ARG A 88 -27.80 -2.94 2.96
N GLY A 89 -26.91 -3.73 2.38
CA GLY A 89 -26.77 -5.14 2.71
C GLY A 89 -25.46 -5.74 2.24
N ALA A 90 -25.20 -6.97 2.67
CA ALA A 90 -23.95 -7.66 2.40
C ALA A 90 -24.15 -9.16 2.14
N ILE A 91 -23.40 -9.72 1.20
CA ILE A 91 -23.48 -11.11 0.78
C ILE A 91 -22.10 -11.75 0.90
N PHE A 92 -22.05 -12.93 1.52
CA PHE A 92 -20.82 -13.64 1.84
C PHE A 92 -20.91 -15.11 1.40
N ARG A 93 -19.74 -15.70 1.11
CA ARG A 93 -19.66 -17.13 0.81
C ARG A 93 -19.89 -17.98 2.06
N ASP A 94 -19.27 -17.61 3.17
CA ASP A 94 -19.30 -18.33 4.43
C ASP A 94 -19.90 -17.46 5.54
N VAL A 95 -20.37 -18.09 6.61
CA VAL A 95 -20.91 -17.39 7.78
C VAL A 95 -19.76 -16.69 8.52
N PRO A 96 -19.91 -15.41 8.93
CA PRO A 96 -18.90 -14.75 9.74
C PRO A 96 -18.56 -15.54 11.00
N THR A 97 -17.27 -15.75 11.23
CA THR A 97 -16.77 -16.46 12.42
C THR A 97 -16.60 -15.51 13.61
N ASP A 98 -16.33 -16.07 14.78
CA ASP A 98 -15.83 -15.29 15.91
C ASP A 98 -14.55 -14.53 15.52
N PRO A 99 -14.38 -13.28 15.99
CA PRO A 99 -13.27 -12.44 15.58
C PRO A 99 -11.96 -12.83 16.26
N ALA A 100 -10.86 -12.73 15.52
CA ALA A 100 -9.50 -12.99 16.01
C ALA A 100 -8.55 -11.83 15.69
N ASN A 101 -8.81 -10.66 16.28
CA ASN A 101 -7.96 -9.47 16.13
C ASN A 101 -7.92 -8.67 17.44
N TYR A 102 -6.76 -8.09 17.75
CA TYR A 102 -6.59 -7.29 18.96
C TYR A 102 -7.36 -5.96 18.94
N ARG A 103 -7.69 -5.44 17.75
CA ARG A 103 -8.52 -4.23 17.57
C ARG A 103 -10.01 -4.54 17.67
N SER A 104 -10.43 -5.81 17.71
CA SER A 104 -11.85 -6.16 17.67
C SER A 104 -12.55 -5.74 18.95
N ASP A 105 -13.50 -4.81 18.84
CA ASP A 105 -14.40 -4.41 19.92
C ASP A 105 -15.71 -5.22 19.90
N ALA A 106 -16.11 -5.74 18.74
CA ALA A 106 -17.33 -6.53 18.58
C ALA A 106 -17.25 -7.57 17.45
N SER A 107 -18.11 -8.59 17.53
CA SER A 107 -18.35 -9.50 16.41
C SER A 107 -18.92 -8.74 15.21
N PHE A 108 -18.69 -9.26 14.01
CA PHE A 108 -19.18 -8.65 12.78
C PHE A 108 -20.72 -8.73 12.68
N ASP A 109 -21.32 -9.84 13.11
CA ASP A 109 -22.77 -10.02 13.14
C ASP A 109 -23.48 -9.02 14.08
N ASP A 110 -22.98 -8.86 15.32
CA ASP A 110 -23.54 -7.89 16.27
C ASP A 110 -23.41 -6.45 15.77
N TRP A 111 -22.30 -6.15 15.10
CA TRP A 111 -22.10 -4.83 14.49
C TRP A 111 -23.09 -4.57 13.35
N MET A 112 -23.31 -5.54 12.45
CA MET A 112 -24.31 -5.42 11.38
C MET A 112 -25.72 -5.24 11.94
N LYS A 113 -26.10 -6.01 12.99
CA LYS A 113 -27.39 -5.85 13.70
C LYS A 113 -27.59 -4.44 14.22
N ARG A 114 -26.61 -3.89 14.96
CA ARG A 114 -26.69 -2.53 15.51
C ARG A 114 -26.81 -1.45 14.44
N ARG A 115 -26.23 -1.69 13.25
CA ARG A 115 -26.24 -0.73 12.14
C ARG A 115 -27.44 -0.87 11.20
N GLY A 116 -28.24 -1.94 11.35
CA GLY A 116 -29.34 -2.24 10.44
C GLY A 116 -28.88 -2.81 9.09
N VAL A 117 -27.68 -3.40 9.00
CA VAL A 117 -27.19 -4.04 7.77
C VAL A 117 -27.74 -5.45 7.69
N VAL A 118 -28.48 -5.76 6.62
CA VAL A 118 -29.00 -7.11 6.35
C VAL A 118 -27.94 -7.92 5.61
N GLY A 119 -27.63 -9.12 6.11
CA GLY A 119 -26.59 -9.99 5.59
C GLY A 119 -27.12 -11.33 5.08
N LEU A 120 -26.48 -11.90 4.06
CA LEU A 120 -26.77 -13.22 3.52
C LEU A 120 -25.49 -14.02 3.33
N ALA A 121 -25.34 -15.12 4.06
CA ALA A 121 -24.19 -16.03 3.98
C ALA A 121 -24.57 -17.37 3.34
N GLY A 122 -23.57 -18.15 2.91
CA GLY A 122 -23.77 -19.47 2.32
C GLY A 122 -24.09 -19.45 0.82
N VAL A 123 -23.98 -18.30 0.17
CA VAL A 123 -24.25 -18.11 -1.26
C VAL A 123 -22.97 -18.32 -2.08
N ASP A 124 -23.10 -18.88 -3.28
CA ASP A 124 -21.99 -18.91 -4.25
C ASP A 124 -21.72 -17.49 -4.79
N THR A 125 -20.93 -16.71 -4.03
CA THR A 125 -20.56 -15.35 -4.42
C THR A 125 -19.75 -15.32 -5.71
N ARG A 126 -19.04 -16.40 -6.07
CA ARG A 126 -18.33 -16.49 -7.35
C ARG A 126 -19.31 -16.57 -8.53
N ALA A 127 -20.35 -17.39 -8.41
CA ALA A 127 -21.41 -17.45 -9.42
C ALA A 127 -22.13 -16.11 -9.56
N LEU A 128 -22.46 -15.46 -8.43
CA LEU A 128 -23.06 -14.12 -8.43
C LEU A 128 -22.16 -13.08 -9.09
N THR A 129 -20.87 -13.04 -8.76
CA THR A 129 -19.90 -12.13 -9.41
C THR A 129 -19.83 -12.35 -10.91
N LYS A 130 -19.84 -13.61 -11.39
CA LYS A 130 -19.87 -13.89 -12.84
C LYS A 130 -21.14 -13.35 -13.49
N ILE A 131 -22.30 -13.52 -12.84
CA ILE A 131 -23.57 -13.00 -13.35
C ILE A 131 -23.52 -11.48 -13.45
N ILE A 132 -23.05 -10.79 -12.41
CA ILE A 132 -22.93 -9.32 -12.41
C ILE A 132 -21.97 -8.84 -13.51
N ARG A 133 -20.82 -9.50 -13.66
CA ARG A 133 -19.86 -9.18 -14.73
C ARG A 133 -20.46 -9.37 -16.13
N ASP A 134 -21.23 -10.44 -16.33
CA ASP A 134 -21.71 -10.82 -17.67
C ASP A 134 -23.03 -10.13 -18.06
N LYS A 135 -23.84 -9.71 -17.07
CA LYS A 135 -25.20 -9.17 -17.29
C LYS A 135 -25.43 -7.79 -16.68
N GLY A 136 -24.41 -7.20 -16.07
CA GLY A 136 -24.51 -5.96 -15.30
C GLY A 136 -25.07 -6.16 -13.89
N ALA A 137 -25.05 -5.10 -13.09
CA ALA A 137 -25.51 -5.12 -11.70
C ALA A 137 -27.05 -5.24 -11.61
N PRO A 138 -27.60 -6.35 -11.06
CA PRO A 138 -29.04 -6.54 -10.96
C PRO A 138 -29.63 -5.76 -9.79
N HIS A 139 -30.89 -5.36 -9.91
CA HIS A 139 -31.69 -4.89 -8.78
C HIS A 139 -32.14 -6.08 -7.93
N ALA A 140 -32.10 -5.93 -6.61
CA ALA A 140 -32.51 -6.99 -5.70
C ALA A 140 -33.05 -6.50 -4.38
N VAL A 141 -33.82 -7.36 -3.72
CA VAL A 141 -34.12 -7.23 -2.29
C VAL A 141 -33.40 -8.36 -1.54
N ILE A 142 -32.55 -7.98 -0.58
CA ILE A 142 -31.98 -8.89 0.41
C ILE A 142 -32.90 -8.91 1.62
N ALA A 143 -33.20 -10.10 2.15
CA ALA A 143 -34.05 -10.26 3.32
C ALA A 143 -33.49 -11.31 4.29
N HIS A 144 -33.69 -11.06 5.58
CA HIS A 144 -33.33 -11.93 6.68
C HIS A 144 -34.53 -12.05 7.61
N ASP A 145 -35.02 -13.28 7.76
CA ASP A 145 -36.05 -13.67 8.72
C ASP A 145 -35.58 -14.97 9.42
N PRO A 146 -35.32 -14.94 10.74
CA PRO A 146 -34.90 -16.13 11.49
C PRO A 146 -35.86 -17.31 11.40
N ASP A 147 -37.15 -17.07 11.17
CA ASP A 147 -38.18 -18.10 11.04
C ASP A 147 -38.34 -18.59 9.58
N GLY A 148 -37.61 -18.01 8.63
CA GLY A 148 -37.62 -18.40 7.22
C GLY A 148 -38.89 -17.99 6.45
N ASN A 149 -39.65 -17.03 6.97
CA ASN A 149 -40.91 -16.58 6.37
C ASN A 149 -40.66 -15.48 5.32
N PHE A 150 -40.67 -15.85 4.04
CA PHE A 150 -40.45 -14.90 2.94
C PHE A 150 -41.59 -14.91 1.92
N ASP A 151 -42.12 -13.71 1.62
CA ASP A 151 -42.97 -13.50 0.44
C ASP A 151 -42.08 -13.23 -0.78
N LEU A 152 -41.67 -14.32 -1.45
CA LEU A 152 -40.75 -14.24 -2.59
C LEU A 152 -41.33 -13.44 -3.77
N GLU A 153 -42.64 -13.49 -3.99
CA GLU A 153 -43.28 -12.77 -5.09
C GLU A 153 -43.27 -11.27 -4.82
N ALA A 154 -43.59 -10.85 -3.60
CA ALA A 154 -43.51 -9.44 -3.20
C ALA A 154 -42.08 -8.90 -3.28
N LEU A 155 -41.08 -9.66 -2.82
CA LEU A 155 -39.67 -9.26 -2.89
C LEU A 155 -39.19 -9.07 -4.33
N VAL A 156 -39.55 -9.99 -5.24
CA VAL A 156 -39.23 -9.87 -6.67
C VAL A 156 -39.97 -8.70 -7.31
N ALA A 157 -41.25 -8.49 -6.98
CA ALA A 157 -42.03 -7.35 -7.48
C ALA A 157 -41.41 -6.01 -7.05
N GLN A 158 -40.94 -5.93 -5.81
CA GLN A 158 -40.22 -4.76 -5.28
C GLN A 158 -38.90 -4.53 -6.02
N ALA A 159 -38.08 -5.57 -6.24
CA ALA A 159 -36.84 -5.46 -7.00
C ALA A 159 -37.07 -4.99 -8.44
N LYS A 160 -38.11 -5.52 -9.10
CA LYS A 160 -38.51 -5.12 -10.47
C LYS A 160 -39.02 -3.69 -10.55
N GLY A 161 -39.74 -3.22 -9.54
CA GLY A 161 -40.35 -1.90 -9.51
C GLY A 161 -39.35 -0.76 -9.23
N TRP A 162 -38.11 -1.07 -8.85
CA TRP A 162 -37.11 -0.06 -8.56
C TRP A 162 -36.43 0.47 -9.84
N THR A 163 -36.37 1.79 -9.99
CA THR A 163 -35.80 2.48 -11.15
C THR A 163 -34.28 2.44 -11.22
N GLY A 164 -33.60 1.99 -10.16
CA GLY A 164 -32.15 1.90 -10.09
C GLY A 164 -31.47 3.21 -9.66
N LEU A 165 -30.14 3.24 -9.80
CA LEU A 165 -29.31 4.39 -9.42
C LEU A 165 -29.26 5.50 -10.46
N VAL A 166 -29.58 5.21 -11.73
CA VAL A 166 -29.53 6.21 -12.81
C VAL A 166 -30.59 7.28 -12.55
N GLY A 167 -30.17 8.55 -12.59
CA GLY A 167 -31.02 9.69 -12.26
C GLY A 167 -31.30 9.89 -10.76
N LEU A 168 -30.66 9.12 -9.86
CA LEU A 168 -30.86 9.24 -8.42
C LEU A 168 -29.76 10.10 -7.78
N ASP A 169 -30.13 11.27 -7.26
CA ASP A 169 -29.24 12.11 -6.45
C ASP A 169 -29.16 11.57 -5.02
N LEU A 170 -28.09 10.83 -4.75
CA LEU A 170 -27.77 10.31 -3.41
C LEU A 170 -26.76 11.18 -2.66
N ALA A 171 -26.12 12.15 -3.33
CA ALA A 171 -25.12 13.02 -2.73
C ALA A 171 -25.73 13.97 -1.68
N LYS A 172 -26.91 14.55 -1.95
CA LYS A 172 -27.62 15.39 -0.96
C LYS A 172 -27.96 14.62 0.32
N PRO A 173 -28.59 13.42 0.29
CA PRO A 173 -28.81 12.62 1.50
C PRO A 173 -27.53 12.15 2.21
N ALA A 174 -26.43 11.96 1.48
CA ALA A 174 -25.15 11.52 2.04
C ALA A 174 -24.36 12.65 2.72
N SER A 175 -24.61 13.90 2.33
CA SER A 175 -23.92 15.09 2.78
C SER A 175 -24.18 15.41 4.26
N THR A 176 -23.21 16.06 4.91
CA THR A 176 -23.43 16.77 6.16
C THR A 176 -24.56 17.82 6.03
N LEU A 177 -25.28 18.02 7.14
CA LEU A 177 -26.35 19.02 7.25
C LEU A 177 -25.82 20.42 7.56
N GLN A 178 -24.66 20.51 8.22
CA GLN A 178 -24.03 21.76 8.63
C GLN A 178 -22.53 21.71 8.39
N ALA A 179 -21.93 22.87 8.16
CA ALA A 179 -20.48 22.96 8.03
C ALA A 179 -19.78 22.67 9.37
N PHE A 180 -18.63 22.00 9.33
CA PHE A 180 -17.83 21.70 10.50
C PHE A 180 -16.33 21.68 10.17
N GLU A 181 -15.49 21.74 11.19
CA GLU A 181 -14.04 21.64 11.05
C GLU A 181 -13.56 20.20 11.29
N TRP A 182 -12.56 19.77 10.53
CA TRP A 182 -11.91 18.47 10.71
C TRP A 182 -10.43 18.63 11.06
N ASN A 183 -9.97 17.90 12.08
CA ASN A 183 -8.59 17.95 12.55
C ASN A 183 -7.99 16.58 12.92
N GLU A 184 -8.65 15.46 12.60
CA GLU A 184 -8.05 14.14 12.77
C GLU A 184 -7.14 13.79 11.59
N GLY A 185 -5.94 13.30 11.87
CA GLY A 185 -4.99 12.79 10.89
C GLY A 185 -5.15 11.30 10.57
N LEU A 186 -4.25 10.80 9.73
CA LEU A 186 -4.16 9.37 9.41
C LEU A 186 -3.89 8.57 10.68
N TRP A 187 -4.48 7.38 10.75
CA TRP A 187 -4.28 6.46 11.86
C TRP A 187 -2.79 6.15 12.06
N ASP A 188 -2.34 6.16 13.30
CA ASP A 188 -0.97 5.82 13.71
C ASP A 188 -1.02 4.89 14.93
N TRP A 189 -0.18 3.87 14.93
CA TRP A 189 -0.17 2.88 16.01
C TRP A 189 0.88 3.24 17.07
N PRO A 190 0.53 3.19 18.38
CA PRO A 190 -0.76 2.86 18.99
C PRO A 190 -1.72 4.05 19.23
N GLU A 191 -1.39 5.24 18.75
CA GLU A 191 -2.05 6.50 19.11
C GLU A 191 -3.45 6.73 18.48
N GLY A 192 -3.86 5.93 17.50
CA GLY A 192 -5.13 6.10 16.80
C GLY A 192 -5.05 7.25 15.79
N HIS A 193 -6.05 8.11 15.75
CA HIS A 193 -6.08 9.28 14.85
C HIS A 193 -5.52 10.54 15.55
N PRO A 194 -4.23 10.89 15.39
CA PRO A 194 -3.66 12.07 16.03
C PRO A 194 -4.30 13.34 15.49
N LYS A 195 -4.44 14.36 16.34
CA LYS A 195 -4.90 15.68 15.89
C LYS A 195 -3.80 16.39 15.10
N THR A 196 -4.20 17.11 14.07
CA THR A 196 -3.29 17.89 13.21
C THR A 196 -3.57 19.38 13.35
N GLU A 197 -2.52 20.19 13.35
CA GLU A 197 -2.62 21.65 13.25
C GLU A 197 -2.36 22.09 11.81
N GLY A 198 -3.44 22.46 11.11
CA GLY A 198 -3.37 22.93 9.74
C GLY A 198 -2.98 24.40 9.63
N ARG A 199 -2.24 24.75 8.57
CA ARG A 199 -1.85 26.14 8.26
C ARG A 199 -2.50 26.68 6.99
N LYS A 200 -3.08 25.80 6.18
CA LYS A 200 -3.61 26.09 4.85
C LYS A 200 -5.09 25.77 4.79
N ASP A 201 -5.92 26.76 4.46
CA ASP A 201 -7.37 26.64 4.51
C ASP A 201 -7.88 25.86 3.30
N VAL A 202 -8.47 24.70 3.55
CA VAL A 202 -9.08 23.86 2.51
C VAL A 202 -10.56 23.67 2.80
N VAL A 203 -11.39 24.03 1.83
CA VAL A 203 -12.83 23.75 1.90
C VAL A 203 -13.13 22.45 1.16
N VAL A 204 -13.77 21.51 1.83
CA VAL A 204 -14.21 20.24 1.25
C VAL A 204 -15.72 20.28 1.08
N ILE A 205 -16.21 20.17 -0.14
CA ILE A 205 -17.64 20.02 -0.43
C ILE A 205 -17.99 18.54 -0.27
N ASP A 206 -18.89 18.28 0.67
CA ASP A 206 -19.29 16.93 1.08
C ASP A 206 -20.43 16.40 0.22
N TYR A 207 -20.10 15.48 -0.68
CA TYR A 207 -21.07 14.70 -1.46
C TYR A 207 -21.29 13.29 -0.88
N GLY A 208 -20.84 13.02 0.35
CA GLY A 208 -20.70 11.68 0.92
C GLY A 208 -19.25 11.35 1.25
N VAL A 209 -18.54 12.30 1.87
CA VAL A 209 -17.10 12.26 2.09
C VAL A 209 -16.70 11.13 3.04
N LYS A 210 -15.69 10.38 2.63
CA LYS A 210 -15.00 9.42 3.49
C LYS A 210 -14.09 10.13 4.50
N ARG A 211 -14.13 9.71 5.76
CA ARG A 211 -13.26 10.24 6.83
C ARG A 211 -11.79 10.14 6.43
N ASN A 212 -11.36 9.09 5.73
CA ASN A 212 -9.96 8.96 5.35
C ASN A 212 -9.49 10.01 4.34
N ILE A 213 -10.37 10.58 3.50
CA ILE A 213 -10.03 11.74 2.65
C ILE A 213 -9.65 12.92 3.53
N LEU A 214 -10.45 13.19 4.56
CA LEU A 214 -10.19 14.30 5.48
C LEU A 214 -8.93 14.05 6.31
N ARG A 215 -8.72 12.81 6.77
CA ARG A 215 -7.49 12.40 7.48
C ARG A 215 -6.24 12.54 6.63
N ALA A 216 -6.33 12.21 5.33
CA ALA A 216 -5.28 12.43 4.34
C ALA A 216 -4.90 13.90 4.25
N LEU A 217 -5.90 14.74 3.99
CA LEU A 217 -5.76 16.18 3.81
C LEU A 217 -5.18 16.82 5.07
N ALA A 218 -5.71 16.48 6.24
CA ALA A 218 -5.28 16.97 7.54
C ALA A 218 -3.79 16.63 7.78
N SER A 219 -3.38 15.42 7.41
CA SER A 219 -1.99 14.95 7.52
C SER A 219 -1.00 15.67 6.61
N THR A 220 -1.47 16.42 5.60
CA THR A 220 -0.62 17.31 4.80
C THR A 220 -0.45 18.71 5.39
N GLY A 221 -1.07 18.97 6.55
CA GLY A 221 -1.06 20.29 7.19
C GLY A 221 -2.16 21.24 6.69
N ALA A 222 -3.24 20.69 6.10
CA ALA A 222 -4.44 21.46 5.76
C ALA A 222 -5.32 21.68 7.01
N ARG A 223 -5.88 22.88 7.14
CA ARG A 223 -6.98 23.18 8.05
C ARG A 223 -8.27 23.04 7.24
N ILE A 224 -9.12 22.11 7.64
CA ILE A 224 -10.22 21.65 6.81
C ILE A 224 -11.54 22.17 7.34
N THR A 225 -12.31 22.80 6.47
CA THR A 225 -13.73 23.05 6.67
C THR A 225 -14.53 22.18 5.70
N VAL A 226 -15.37 21.31 6.24
CA VAL A 226 -16.31 20.52 5.45
C VAL A 226 -17.62 21.30 5.34
N VAL A 227 -18.18 21.40 4.14
CA VAL A 227 -19.42 22.13 3.85
C VAL A 227 -20.44 21.23 3.13
N PRO A 228 -21.75 21.44 3.32
CA PRO A 228 -22.78 20.65 2.64
C PRO A 228 -22.67 20.67 1.12
N ALA A 229 -23.12 19.59 0.45
CA ALA A 229 -23.17 19.45 -1.00
C ALA A 229 -23.77 20.66 -1.75
N THR A 230 -24.77 21.31 -1.15
CA THR A 230 -25.52 22.43 -1.75
C THR A 230 -24.93 23.81 -1.45
N THR A 231 -23.76 23.89 -0.82
CA THR A 231 -23.10 25.17 -0.50
C THR A 231 -22.70 25.87 -1.80
N THR A 232 -23.02 27.15 -1.92
CA THR A 232 -22.76 27.93 -3.13
C THR A 232 -21.27 28.26 -3.27
N ALA A 233 -20.82 28.48 -4.50
CA ALA A 233 -19.44 28.90 -4.75
C ALA A 233 -19.10 30.23 -4.08
N GLU A 234 -20.08 31.14 -3.96
CA GLU A 234 -19.93 32.41 -3.24
C GLU A 234 -19.62 32.18 -1.76
N GLU A 235 -20.39 31.33 -1.08
CA GLU A 235 -20.15 30.98 0.33
C GLU A 235 -18.81 30.26 0.53
N VAL A 236 -18.39 29.41 -0.40
CA VAL A 236 -17.07 28.76 -0.38
C VAL A 236 -15.96 29.82 -0.52
N LEU A 237 -16.06 30.71 -1.49
CA LEU A 237 -15.04 31.73 -1.78
C LEU A 237 -14.98 32.81 -0.70
N ALA A 238 -16.09 33.12 -0.04
CA ALA A 238 -16.16 34.04 1.09
C ALA A 238 -15.28 33.60 2.28
N ARG A 239 -14.98 32.30 2.39
CA ARG A 239 -14.03 31.74 3.38
C ARG A 239 -12.57 31.96 3.01
N ASN A 240 -12.29 32.50 1.83
CA ASN A 240 -10.96 32.70 1.25
C ASN A 240 -10.04 31.45 1.34
N PRO A 241 -10.47 30.28 0.82
CA PRO A 241 -9.66 29.06 0.90
C PRO A 241 -8.36 29.16 0.09
N ASP A 242 -7.32 28.47 0.55
CA ASP A 242 -6.11 28.16 -0.22
C ASP A 242 -6.38 27.09 -1.31
N GLY A 243 -7.40 26.25 -1.13
CA GLY A 243 -7.84 25.26 -2.12
C GLY A 243 -9.21 24.65 -1.80
N VAL A 244 -9.82 24.03 -2.81
CA VAL A 244 -11.15 23.40 -2.69
C VAL A 244 -11.06 21.93 -3.11
N VAL A 245 -11.77 21.07 -2.39
CA VAL A 245 -11.87 19.63 -2.69
C VAL A 245 -13.32 19.25 -2.89
N LEU A 246 -13.59 18.53 -3.99
CA LEU A 246 -14.86 17.88 -4.29
C LEU A 246 -14.73 16.41 -3.86
N SER A 247 -15.47 15.99 -2.83
CA SER A 247 -15.32 14.64 -2.26
C SER A 247 -15.86 13.54 -3.18
N ASN A 248 -15.65 12.29 -2.77
CA ASN A 248 -16.43 11.15 -3.27
C ASN A 248 -17.92 11.29 -2.86
N GLY A 249 -18.75 10.40 -3.41
CA GLY A 249 -20.15 10.28 -3.04
C GLY A 249 -20.89 9.21 -3.85
N PRO A 250 -22.12 8.88 -3.44
CA PRO A 250 -22.99 7.93 -4.14
C PRO A 250 -23.83 8.59 -5.23
N GLY A 251 -24.47 7.75 -6.04
CA GLY A 251 -25.51 8.15 -6.98
C GLY A 251 -25.00 8.50 -8.38
N ASP A 252 -25.88 9.10 -9.17
CA ASP A 252 -25.59 9.49 -10.55
C ASP A 252 -24.98 10.90 -10.61
N PRO A 253 -23.77 11.07 -11.16
CA PRO A 253 -23.15 12.39 -11.32
C PRO A 253 -24.00 13.37 -12.14
N ALA A 254 -24.82 12.90 -13.09
CA ALA A 254 -25.69 13.79 -13.85
C ALA A 254 -26.81 14.39 -12.97
N ALA A 255 -27.38 13.61 -12.06
CA ALA A 255 -28.43 14.08 -11.15
C ALA A 255 -27.87 15.02 -10.08
N THR A 256 -26.73 14.67 -9.48
CA THR A 256 -25.99 15.60 -8.60
C THR A 256 -25.51 16.84 -9.35
N GLY A 257 -25.24 16.68 -10.65
CA GLY A 257 -24.88 17.70 -11.62
C GLY A 257 -25.79 18.93 -11.64
N GLU A 258 -27.11 18.73 -11.51
CA GLU A 258 -28.12 19.78 -11.68
C GLU A 258 -27.86 21.02 -10.82
N TYR A 259 -27.38 20.84 -9.60
CA TYR A 259 -27.10 21.95 -8.68
C TYR A 259 -25.61 22.19 -8.47
N ALA A 260 -24.77 21.15 -8.52
CA ALA A 260 -23.34 21.31 -8.19
C ALA A 260 -22.48 21.71 -9.39
N VAL A 261 -22.83 21.36 -10.64
CA VAL A 261 -22.05 21.79 -11.83
C VAL A 261 -22.00 23.31 -11.98
N PRO A 262 -23.10 24.07 -11.87
CA PRO A 262 -23.06 25.53 -11.96
C PRO A 262 -22.15 26.17 -10.90
N GLU A 263 -22.11 25.62 -9.68
CA GLU A 263 -21.25 26.11 -8.61
C GLU A 263 -19.78 25.73 -8.85
N ILE A 264 -19.50 24.51 -9.32
CA ILE A 264 -18.14 24.08 -9.67
C ILE A 264 -17.59 24.93 -10.81
N GLN A 265 -18.40 25.31 -11.79
CA GLN A 265 -17.99 26.23 -12.88
C GLN A 265 -17.52 27.58 -12.34
N LYS A 266 -18.23 28.15 -11.36
CA LYS A 266 -17.81 29.38 -10.66
C LYS A 266 -16.49 29.18 -9.90
N LEU A 267 -16.32 28.04 -9.23
CA LEU A 267 -15.07 27.70 -8.54
C LEU A 267 -13.89 27.54 -9.52
N VAL A 268 -14.09 26.89 -10.66
CA VAL A 268 -13.09 26.78 -11.74
C VAL A 268 -12.73 28.18 -12.28
N ALA A 269 -13.72 29.07 -12.46
CA ALA A 269 -13.51 30.43 -12.93
C ALA A 269 -12.72 31.30 -11.92
N SER A 270 -12.82 31.00 -10.62
CA SER A 270 -12.10 31.73 -9.56
C SER A 270 -10.56 31.57 -9.64
N GLY A 271 -10.07 30.52 -10.32
CA GLY A 271 -8.64 30.21 -10.41
C GLY A 271 -8.02 29.62 -9.13
N LYS A 272 -8.82 29.36 -8.09
CA LYS A 272 -8.36 28.65 -6.89
C LYS A 272 -7.98 27.20 -7.24
N PRO A 273 -6.98 26.61 -6.55
CA PRO A 273 -6.69 25.18 -6.69
C PRO A 273 -7.92 24.33 -6.38
N LEU A 274 -8.22 23.36 -7.25
CA LEU A 274 -9.40 22.51 -7.15
C LEU A 274 -9.01 21.05 -7.38
N MET A 275 -9.45 20.16 -6.48
CA MET A 275 -9.22 18.72 -6.58
C MET A 275 -10.54 17.96 -6.53
N GLY A 276 -10.78 17.04 -7.47
CA GLY A 276 -11.95 16.14 -7.43
C GLY A 276 -11.57 14.68 -7.17
N ILE A 277 -12.36 13.99 -6.34
CA ILE A 277 -12.16 12.56 -6.02
C ILE A 277 -13.44 11.78 -6.35
N CYS A 278 -13.35 10.70 -7.12
CA CYS A 278 -14.49 9.83 -7.49
C CYS A 278 -15.70 10.62 -8.04
N LEU A 279 -16.79 10.80 -7.29
CA LEU A 279 -17.91 11.65 -7.70
C LEU A 279 -17.45 13.09 -7.98
N GLY A 280 -16.57 13.66 -7.16
CA GLY A 280 -15.97 14.97 -7.40
C GLY A 280 -15.13 15.03 -8.68
N HIS A 281 -14.55 13.91 -9.13
CA HIS A 281 -13.87 13.81 -10.42
C HIS A 281 -14.86 13.89 -11.59
N GLN A 282 -15.96 13.13 -11.50
CA GLN A 282 -17.03 13.13 -12.50
C GLN A 282 -17.73 14.49 -12.59
N MET A 283 -18.04 15.10 -11.44
CA MET A 283 -18.66 16.42 -11.34
C MET A 283 -17.76 17.52 -11.92
N LEU A 284 -16.45 17.45 -11.67
CA LEU A 284 -15.49 18.35 -12.31
C LEU A 284 -15.45 18.16 -13.83
N ALA A 285 -15.44 16.91 -14.31
CA ALA A 285 -15.48 16.63 -15.74
C ALA A 285 -16.74 17.20 -16.41
N LEU A 286 -17.92 17.00 -15.81
CA LEU A 286 -19.18 17.58 -16.28
C LEU A 286 -19.12 19.12 -16.30
N ALA A 287 -18.59 19.74 -15.23
CA ALA A 287 -18.44 21.19 -15.16
C ALA A 287 -17.50 21.76 -16.23
N LEU A 288 -16.52 20.98 -16.67
CA LEU A 288 -15.60 21.32 -17.77
C LEU A 288 -16.20 21.07 -19.16
N GLY A 289 -17.36 20.40 -19.26
CA GLY A 289 -18.07 20.14 -20.52
C GLY A 289 -17.93 18.72 -21.06
N ALA A 290 -17.35 17.79 -20.30
CA ALA A 290 -17.33 16.37 -20.64
C ALA A 290 -18.67 15.69 -20.29
N LYS A 291 -18.79 14.40 -20.63
CA LYS A 291 -19.95 13.53 -20.33
C LYS A 291 -19.56 12.41 -19.37
N THR A 292 -20.55 11.86 -18.67
CA THR A 292 -20.41 10.67 -17.84
C THR A 292 -21.29 9.54 -18.37
N VAL A 293 -20.85 8.30 -18.17
CA VAL A 293 -21.57 7.09 -18.59
C VAL A 293 -21.64 6.09 -17.44
N LYS A 294 -22.76 5.36 -17.32
CA LYS A 294 -22.90 4.23 -16.39
C LYS A 294 -22.10 3.04 -16.95
N MET A 295 -21.40 2.35 -16.07
CA MET A 295 -20.64 1.14 -16.37
C MET A 295 -21.50 -0.09 -16.04
N ASP A 296 -21.35 -1.17 -16.81
CA ASP A 296 -22.13 -2.40 -16.62
C ASP A 296 -21.89 -3.03 -15.24
N GLN A 297 -20.63 -3.27 -14.87
CA GLN A 297 -20.23 -3.82 -13.57
C GLN A 297 -19.57 -2.79 -12.62
N GLY A 298 -19.13 -1.65 -13.15
CA GLY A 298 -18.32 -0.66 -12.42
C GLY A 298 -16.98 -1.20 -11.93
N HIS A 299 -16.27 -0.40 -11.12
CA HIS A 299 -15.01 -0.77 -10.50
C HIS A 299 -15.11 -0.75 -8.99
N HIS A 300 -14.96 -1.93 -8.38
CA HIS A 300 -15.17 -2.18 -6.96
C HIS A 300 -14.10 -3.17 -6.47
N GLY A 301 -13.02 -2.66 -5.89
CA GLY A 301 -11.89 -3.51 -5.51
C GLY A 301 -10.68 -2.73 -5.06
N ALA A 302 -9.65 -3.42 -4.56
CA ALA A 302 -8.41 -2.84 -4.04
C ALA A 302 -7.16 -3.27 -4.83
N ASN A 303 -7.35 -3.72 -6.07
CA ASN A 303 -6.31 -4.30 -6.93
C ASN A 303 -6.30 -3.71 -8.34
N HIS A 304 -6.91 -2.54 -8.53
CA HIS A 304 -7.14 -1.98 -9.86
C HIS A 304 -5.88 -1.29 -10.39
N PRO A 305 -5.31 -1.71 -11.53
CA PRO A 305 -4.14 -1.05 -12.09
C PRO A 305 -4.54 0.21 -12.87
N VAL A 306 -3.98 1.34 -12.47
CA VAL A 306 -4.15 2.64 -13.13
C VAL A 306 -2.80 3.17 -13.59
N LYS A 307 -2.71 3.55 -14.85
CA LYS A 307 -1.51 4.13 -15.44
C LYS A 307 -1.62 5.65 -15.45
N ASP A 308 -0.64 6.31 -14.85
CA ASP A 308 -0.38 7.73 -15.02
C ASP A 308 0.29 7.95 -16.39
N LEU A 309 -0.40 8.65 -17.28
CA LEU A 309 0.06 8.95 -18.64
C LEU A 309 1.16 10.01 -18.66
N THR A 310 1.28 10.83 -17.61
CA THR A 310 2.28 11.89 -17.52
C THR A 310 3.67 11.36 -17.15
N THR A 311 3.71 10.27 -16.37
CA THR A 311 4.96 9.64 -15.91
C THR A 311 5.21 8.27 -16.51
N GLY A 312 4.16 7.60 -17.03
CA GLY A 312 4.18 6.22 -17.48
C GLY A 312 4.00 5.19 -16.35
N LYS A 313 3.94 5.63 -15.09
CA LYS A 313 3.89 4.75 -13.91
C LYS A 313 2.53 4.06 -13.78
N VAL A 314 2.55 2.81 -13.32
CA VAL A 314 1.36 2.08 -12.91
C VAL A 314 1.22 2.07 -11.39
N GLU A 315 0.01 2.32 -10.91
CA GLU A 315 -0.39 2.26 -9.51
C GLU A 315 -1.49 1.23 -9.31
N ILE A 316 -1.46 0.54 -8.16
CA ILE A 316 -2.57 -0.31 -7.74
C ILE A 316 -3.44 0.51 -6.81
N VAL A 317 -4.69 0.71 -7.21
CA VAL A 317 -5.65 1.58 -6.53
C VAL A 317 -6.89 0.81 -6.08
N SER A 318 -7.53 1.34 -5.05
CA SER A 318 -8.88 1.06 -4.65
C SER A 318 -9.87 1.89 -5.47
N MET A 319 -10.83 1.19 -6.05
CA MET A 319 -11.89 1.78 -6.86
C MET A 319 -13.24 1.44 -6.23
N ASN A 320 -14.14 2.42 -6.26
CA ASN A 320 -15.55 2.25 -5.92
C ASN A 320 -16.35 3.26 -6.76
N HIS A 321 -16.72 2.86 -7.98
CA HIS A 321 -17.57 3.68 -8.85
C HIS A 321 -18.33 2.84 -9.89
N GLY A 322 -19.60 3.17 -10.08
CA GLY A 322 -20.45 2.61 -11.15
C GLY A 322 -20.56 3.49 -12.39
N PHE A 323 -19.99 4.70 -12.37
CA PHE A 323 -19.99 5.65 -13.47
C PHE A 323 -18.56 6.04 -13.83
N THR A 324 -18.31 6.41 -15.08
CA THR A 324 -17.02 6.91 -15.53
C THR A 324 -17.17 8.12 -16.44
N VAL A 325 -16.08 8.87 -16.64
CA VAL A 325 -16.02 9.98 -17.59
C VAL A 325 -15.78 9.40 -18.99
N ASP A 326 -16.60 9.85 -19.95
CA ASP A 326 -16.43 9.49 -21.35
C ASP A 326 -15.18 10.19 -21.91
N ARG A 327 -14.18 9.39 -22.27
CA ARG A 327 -12.86 9.84 -22.73
C ARG A 327 -12.96 10.65 -24.02
N ASP A 328 -13.88 10.27 -24.91
CA ASP A 328 -14.04 10.90 -26.22
C ASP A 328 -14.79 12.24 -26.11
N SER A 329 -15.38 12.52 -24.95
CA SER A 329 -16.08 13.77 -24.66
C SER A 329 -15.20 14.85 -24.04
N LEU A 330 -13.93 14.55 -23.74
CA LEU A 330 -13.01 15.48 -23.08
C LEU A 330 -12.74 16.72 -23.98
N PRO A 331 -13.02 17.94 -23.51
CA PRO A 331 -12.71 19.16 -24.27
C PRO A 331 -11.20 19.40 -24.39
N ASP A 332 -10.78 20.14 -25.42
CA ASP A 332 -9.36 20.44 -25.71
C ASP A 332 -8.57 21.05 -24.53
N ALA A 333 -9.25 21.77 -23.63
CA ALA A 333 -8.63 22.39 -22.45
C ALA A 333 -8.31 21.38 -21.33
N VAL A 334 -8.80 20.15 -21.44
CA VAL A 334 -8.66 19.07 -20.45
C VAL A 334 -7.70 18.00 -20.98
N THR A 335 -6.78 17.56 -20.14
CA THR A 335 -5.82 16.50 -20.46
C THR A 335 -6.18 15.27 -19.61
N GLU A 336 -6.33 14.12 -20.25
CA GLU A 336 -6.40 12.84 -19.56
C GLU A 336 -5.05 12.54 -18.90
N THR A 337 -5.05 12.30 -17.59
CA THR A 337 -3.82 12.04 -16.83
C THR A 337 -3.69 10.59 -16.41
N HIS A 338 -4.80 9.90 -16.18
CA HIS A 338 -4.79 8.52 -15.71
C HIS A 338 -5.79 7.66 -16.48
N VAL A 339 -5.41 6.42 -16.75
CA VAL A 339 -6.25 5.45 -17.45
C VAL A 339 -6.21 4.10 -16.74
N SER A 340 -7.34 3.39 -16.71
CA SER A 340 -7.36 2.01 -16.22
C SER A 340 -6.65 1.08 -17.19
N LEU A 341 -5.82 0.18 -16.67
CA LEU A 341 -5.24 -0.91 -17.47
C LEU A 341 -6.12 -2.17 -17.55
N PHE A 342 -7.26 -2.20 -16.83
CA PHE A 342 -8.23 -3.29 -16.98
C PHE A 342 -9.11 -3.12 -18.22
N ASP A 343 -9.57 -1.91 -18.48
CA ASP A 343 -10.58 -1.67 -19.52
C ASP A 343 -10.38 -0.37 -20.31
N GLY A 344 -9.31 0.40 -20.03
CA GLY A 344 -9.01 1.63 -20.74
C GLY A 344 -9.93 2.80 -20.38
N THR A 345 -10.73 2.71 -19.32
CA THR A 345 -11.59 3.83 -18.88
C THR A 345 -10.80 4.97 -18.25
N ASN A 346 -11.36 6.19 -18.28
CA ASN A 346 -10.72 7.35 -17.66
C ASN A 346 -10.55 7.12 -16.15
N CYS A 347 -9.38 7.47 -15.63
CA CYS A 347 -9.10 7.41 -14.19
C CYS A 347 -8.68 8.76 -13.59
N GLY A 348 -8.51 9.79 -14.42
CA GLY A 348 -8.11 11.12 -13.97
C GLY A 348 -7.91 12.11 -15.11
N ILE A 349 -8.05 13.40 -14.77
CA ILE A 349 -7.94 14.54 -15.68
C ILE A 349 -7.21 15.70 -15.01
N ALA A 350 -6.65 16.60 -15.83
CA ALA A 350 -6.13 17.89 -15.40
C ALA A 350 -6.48 18.99 -16.41
N VAL A 351 -6.69 20.20 -15.94
CA VAL A 351 -6.94 21.37 -16.81
C VAL A 351 -5.60 22.00 -17.19
N LYS A 352 -5.40 22.26 -18.47
CA LYS A 352 -4.16 22.90 -18.98
C LYS A 352 -3.94 24.24 -18.29
N ASP A 353 -2.70 24.46 -17.85
CA ASP A 353 -2.21 25.71 -17.24
C ASP A 353 -2.97 26.20 -15.99
N LYS A 354 -3.77 25.33 -15.35
CA LYS A 354 -4.51 25.65 -14.12
C LYS A 354 -4.23 24.63 -13.02
N PRO A 355 -4.27 25.02 -11.74
CA PRO A 355 -4.08 24.10 -10.61
C PRO A 355 -5.34 23.26 -10.33
N ILE A 356 -5.90 22.64 -11.36
CA ILE A 356 -7.18 21.93 -11.32
C ILE A 356 -6.97 20.52 -11.87
N PHE A 357 -7.22 19.51 -11.04
CA PHE A 357 -7.09 18.11 -11.41
C PHE A 357 -8.07 17.23 -10.64
N SER A 358 -8.30 16.01 -11.12
CA SER A 358 -9.11 15.03 -10.41
C SER A 358 -8.77 13.60 -10.81
N ALA A 359 -9.08 12.63 -9.95
CA ALA A 359 -8.90 11.21 -10.22
C ALA A 359 -9.88 10.35 -9.41
N PHE A 360 -10.00 9.06 -9.74
CA PHE A 360 -10.77 8.11 -8.94
C PHE A 360 -10.03 7.68 -7.66
N GLU A 361 -8.70 7.62 -7.70
CA GLU A 361 -7.81 7.54 -6.54
C GLU A 361 -6.44 8.13 -6.93
N VAL A 362 -5.64 8.58 -5.95
CA VAL A 362 -4.30 9.13 -6.17
C VAL A 362 -3.28 8.40 -5.31
N GLY A 363 -2.21 7.87 -5.91
CA GLY A 363 -1.02 7.42 -5.21
C GLY A 363 0.18 8.30 -5.58
N HIS A 364 1.14 8.48 -4.67
CA HIS A 364 2.60 8.44 -4.93
C HIS A 364 3.38 8.66 -3.61
N ARG A 365 4.43 7.87 -3.37
CA ARG A 365 5.37 8.04 -2.22
C ARG A 365 6.81 8.42 -2.63
N PHE A 366 7.18 8.32 -3.91
CA PHE A 366 8.49 8.71 -4.42
C PHE A 366 8.33 9.40 -5.78
N THR A 367 9.19 10.39 -6.05
CA THR A 367 9.37 10.94 -7.39
C THR A 367 10.43 10.11 -8.12
N PRO A 368 10.10 9.46 -9.25
CA PRO A 368 11.09 8.72 -10.04
C PRO A 368 12.24 9.63 -10.51
N LEU A 369 13.45 9.09 -10.56
CA LEU A 369 14.62 9.77 -11.10
C LEU A 369 14.50 9.90 -12.64
N PRO A 370 15.12 10.90 -13.28
CA PRO A 370 15.13 11.04 -14.73
C PRO A 370 15.66 9.81 -15.48
N ASP A 371 15.39 9.75 -16.79
CA ASP A 371 15.93 8.72 -17.69
C ASP A 371 17.46 8.70 -17.71
N GLY A 372 18.01 7.54 -18.06
CA GLY A 372 19.45 7.30 -18.15
C GLY A 372 19.97 6.37 -17.06
N ASP A 373 21.24 6.00 -17.21
CA ASP A 373 21.90 5.05 -16.34
C ASP A 373 22.10 5.62 -14.94
N VAL A 374 21.77 4.84 -13.91
CA VAL A 374 21.70 5.35 -12.54
C VAL A 374 22.21 4.34 -11.53
N VAL A 375 22.92 4.82 -10.51
CA VAL A 375 23.21 4.03 -9.31
C VAL A 375 22.30 4.50 -8.17
N VAL A 376 21.55 3.57 -7.58
CA VAL A 376 20.69 3.83 -6.41
C VAL A 376 21.14 3.00 -5.23
N GLY A 377 21.08 3.60 -4.04
CA GLY A 377 21.47 2.94 -2.79
C GLY A 377 20.66 3.42 -1.60
N TYR A 378 20.73 2.66 -0.50
CA TYR A 378 19.99 2.95 0.73
C TYR A 378 20.96 3.03 1.91
N ALA A 379 21.11 4.24 2.46
CA ALA A 379 22.17 4.65 3.36
C ALA A 379 21.65 5.26 4.68
N THR A 380 20.59 4.69 5.25
CA THR A 380 20.08 5.12 6.57
C THR A 380 20.89 4.50 7.71
N GLY A 381 21.19 5.28 8.75
CA GLY A 381 21.96 4.88 9.91
C GLY A 381 23.48 4.89 9.69
N TYR A 382 23.95 5.52 8.61
CA TYR A 382 25.37 5.66 8.27
C TYR A 382 25.79 7.12 8.30
N ASP A 383 27.06 7.36 8.64
CA ASP A 383 27.68 8.67 8.47
C ASP A 383 28.50 8.76 7.18
N ALA A 384 29.15 9.91 6.95
CA ALA A 384 29.97 10.12 5.76
C ALA A 384 31.17 9.17 5.67
N ALA A 385 31.75 8.76 6.82
CA ALA A 385 32.92 7.88 6.84
C ALA A 385 32.53 6.44 6.47
N ASP A 386 31.34 6.00 6.89
CA ASP A 386 30.80 4.67 6.58
C ASP A 386 30.62 4.45 5.07
N ILE A 387 30.20 5.48 4.31
CA ILE A 387 29.90 5.37 2.88
C ILE A 387 30.93 6.03 1.96
N ALA A 388 31.99 6.63 2.51
CA ALA A 388 33.02 7.28 1.71
C ALA A 388 33.66 6.34 0.67
N PRO A 389 34.02 5.08 1.00
CA PRO A 389 34.58 4.17 0.00
C PRO A 389 33.67 3.96 -1.20
N PHE A 390 32.37 3.82 -0.96
CA PHE A 390 31.37 3.68 -2.02
C PHE A 390 31.31 4.92 -2.90
N VAL A 391 31.11 6.10 -2.28
CA VAL A 391 30.90 7.35 -3.03
C VAL A 391 32.15 7.75 -3.81
N LEU A 392 33.33 7.68 -3.20
CA LEU A 392 34.58 8.12 -3.81
C LEU A 392 35.05 7.16 -4.89
N SER A 393 34.97 5.84 -4.66
CA SER A 393 35.33 4.86 -5.69
C SER A 393 34.37 4.90 -6.87
N LEU A 394 33.06 5.05 -6.63
CA LEU A 394 32.07 5.20 -7.70
C LEU A 394 32.35 6.44 -8.55
N ARG A 395 32.59 7.58 -7.91
CA ARG A 395 32.84 8.84 -8.63
C ARG A 395 34.16 8.87 -9.38
N ALA A 396 35.11 7.99 -9.05
CA ALA A 396 36.33 7.83 -9.84
C ALA A 396 36.08 7.15 -11.20
N VAL A 397 34.96 6.44 -11.37
CA VAL A 397 34.69 5.62 -12.56
C VAL A 397 33.31 5.84 -13.19
N PHE A 398 32.45 6.66 -12.56
CA PHE A 398 31.09 6.90 -13.02
C PHE A 398 30.65 8.36 -12.81
N GLU A 399 30.36 9.03 -13.92
CA GLU A 399 29.93 10.42 -13.99
C GLU A 399 28.41 10.61 -13.95
N GLY A 400 27.64 9.53 -14.09
CA GLY A 400 26.19 9.60 -14.22
C GLY A 400 25.43 9.86 -12.89
N PRO A 401 24.09 9.90 -12.97
CA PRO A 401 23.21 10.07 -11.81
C PRO A 401 23.45 9.04 -10.69
N VAL A 402 23.59 9.53 -9.46
CA VAL A 402 23.64 8.69 -8.25
C VAL A 402 22.66 9.25 -7.24
N ALA A 403 21.82 8.39 -6.67
CA ALA A 403 20.85 8.77 -5.64
C ALA A 403 20.90 7.82 -4.45
N LEU A 404 21.11 8.37 -3.25
CA LEU A 404 21.18 7.62 -2.01
C LEU A 404 20.07 8.07 -1.08
N VAL A 405 19.31 7.11 -0.56
CA VAL A 405 18.32 7.38 0.50
C VAL A 405 19.02 7.48 1.85
N VAL A 406 18.94 8.63 2.50
CA VAL A 406 19.75 8.97 3.68
C VAL A 406 18.91 9.63 4.77
N ASP A 407 19.41 9.59 6.00
CA ASP A 407 18.82 10.36 7.11
C ASP A 407 19.02 11.87 6.95
N ALA A 408 18.36 12.65 7.79
CA ALA A 408 18.47 14.11 7.82
C ALA A 408 19.78 14.62 8.45
N GLU A 409 20.90 13.88 8.32
CA GLU A 409 22.18 14.27 8.90
C GLU A 409 22.91 15.32 8.02
N PRO A 410 23.19 16.53 8.53
CA PRO A 410 23.74 17.62 7.71
C PRO A 410 25.13 17.33 7.13
N ALA A 411 26.02 16.68 7.90
CA ALA A 411 27.40 16.39 7.48
C ALA A 411 27.43 15.40 6.31
N LEU A 412 26.65 14.31 6.43
CA LEU A 412 26.46 13.34 5.35
C LEU A 412 25.92 14.01 4.08
N ARG A 413 24.91 14.88 4.21
CA ARG A 413 24.33 15.58 3.06
C ARG A 413 25.29 16.54 2.39
N ALA A 414 26.11 17.25 3.17
CA ALA A 414 27.16 18.10 2.64
C ALA A 414 28.19 17.29 1.84
N PHE A 415 28.62 16.15 2.38
CA PHE A 415 29.52 15.21 1.71
C PHE A 415 28.92 14.70 0.39
N LEU A 416 27.67 14.23 0.39
CA LEU A 416 27.00 13.76 -0.82
C LEU A 416 26.87 14.86 -1.88
N ALA A 417 26.50 16.08 -1.48
CA ALA A 417 26.40 17.22 -2.38
C ALA A 417 27.76 17.58 -3.01
N GLN A 418 28.83 17.57 -2.22
CA GLN A 418 30.21 17.81 -2.71
C GLN A 418 30.61 16.81 -3.80
N HIS A 419 30.12 15.58 -3.73
CA HIS A 419 30.42 14.51 -4.69
C HIS A 419 29.30 14.28 -5.72
N ARG A 420 28.43 15.27 -5.95
CA ARG A 420 27.34 15.23 -6.93
C ARG A 420 26.41 14.02 -6.75
N VAL A 421 26.16 13.59 -5.50
CA VAL A 421 25.22 12.51 -5.17
C VAL A 421 23.91 13.12 -4.66
N THR A 422 22.79 12.68 -5.23
CA THR A 422 21.46 13.14 -4.83
C THR A 422 21.07 12.48 -3.51
N ALA A 423 20.97 13.26 -2.44
CA ALA A 423 20.41 12.80 -1.18
C ALA A 423 18.88 12.77 -1.27
N ILE A 424 18.30 11.58 -1.08
CA ILE A 424 16.85 11.36 -1.00
C ILE A 424 16.48 11.15 0.46
N ASP A 425 15.42 11.81 0.91
CA ASP A 425 14.96 11.63 2.29
C ASP A 425 14.46 10.20 2.52
N ALA A 426 14.94 9.59 3.60
CA ALA A 426 14.41 8.32 4.06
C ALA A 426 12.88 8.40 4.26
N PRO A 427 12.12 7.39 3.82
CA PRO A 427 10.69 7.39 4.02
C PRO A 427 10.35 7.42 5.50
N VAL A 428 9.49 8.36 5.90
CA VAL A 428 8.87 8.30 7.22
C VAL A 428 7.79 7.23 7.17
N TRP A 429 8.06 6.09 7.80
CA TRP A 429 7.10 5.01 7.92
C TRP A 429 6.09 5.34 9.02
N ARG A 430 4.81 5.46 8.65
CA ARG A 430 3.70 5.47 9.61
C ARG A 430 3.16 4.03 9.71
N GLY A 431 3.02 3.49 10.94
CA GLY A 431 2.62 2.09 11.19
C GLY A 431 3.60 1.00 10.69
N TRP A 432 3.10 0.12 9.79
CA TRP A 432 3.79 -0.73 8.76
C TRP A 432 5.21 -0.39 8.28
N ALA A 433 6.26 -0.28 9.09
CA ALA A 433 7.62 -0.22 8.54
C ALA A 433 8.10 -1.61 8.09
N PRO A 434 8.51 -1.80 6.82
CA PRO A 434 9.29 -2.97 6.44
C PRO A 434 10.54 -3.04 7.32
N HIS A 435 11.06 -4.24 7.55
CA HIS A 435 12.38 -4.38 8.18
C HIS A 435 13.41 -3.54 7.39
N PRO A 436 14.41 -2.89 8.03
CA PRO A 436 15.35 -1.99 7.33
C PRO A 436 15.95 -2.58 6.05
N VAL A 437 16.30 -3.87 6.06
CA VAL A 437 16.80 -4.62 4.90
C VAL A 437 15.80 -4.66 3.73
N MET A 438 14.50 -4.65 4.00
CA MET A 438 13.43 -4.61 2.98
C MET A 438 13.12 -3.17 2.53
N GLN A 439 13.35 -2.17 3.39
CA GLN A 439 13.02 -0.77 3.08
C GLN A 439 13.74 -0.26 1.82
N ARG A 440 14.96 -0.74 1.57
CA ARG A 440 15.72 -0.39 0.35
C ARG A 440 14.98 -0.75 -0.94
N PHE A 441 14.23 -1.85 -0.97
CA PHE A 441 13.45 -2.23 -2.16
C PHE A 441 12.24 -1.33 -2.38
N VAL A 442 11.69 -0.72 -1.32
CA VAL A 442 10.64 0.30 -1.47
C VAL A 442 11.21 1.55 -2.13
N ALA A 443 12.42 1.95 -1.72
CA ALA A 443 13.14 3.05 -2.36
C ALA A 443 13.50 2.71 -3.81
N PHE A 444 14.07 1.54 -4.09
CA PHE A 444 14.46 1.14 -5.44
C PHE A 444 13.25 1.09 -6.40
N ALA A 445 12.15 0.47 -5.97
CA ALA A 445 10.91 0.42 -6.75
C ALA A 445 10.32 1.82 -7.03
N GLY A 446 10.47 2.75 -6.09
CA GLY A 446 9.96 4.12 -6.20
C GLY A 446 10.84 5.04 -7.03
N LEU A 447 12.16 5.01 -6.81
CA LEU A 447 13.14 5.89 -7.46
C LEU A 447 13.41 5.49 -8.91
N LEU A 448 13.42 4.19 -9.21
CA LEU A 448 13.70 3.73 -10.57
C LEU A 448 12.48 3.89 -11.48
N GLY A 449 11.29 3.56 -10.97
CA GLY A 449 10.05 3.58 -11.75
C GLY A 449 10.14 2.66 -12.97
N ASP A 450 9.41 2.99 -14.03
CA ASP A 450 9.47 2.29 -15.32
C ASP A 450 10.22 3.15 -16.36
N ARG A 451 11.28 3.84 -15.92
CA ARG A 451 12.10 4.76 -16.73
C ARG A 451 13.09 4.02 -17.63
N SER A 452 13.57 4.70 -18.67
CA SER A 452 14.57 4.14 -19.59
C SER A 452 15.99 4.24 -19.03
N GLY A 453 16.87 3.33 -19.47
CA GLY A 453 18.26 3.20 -19.01
C GLY A 453 18.49 1.99 -18.10
N VAL A 454 19.69 1.92 -17.56
CA VAL A 454 20.16 0.83 -16.69
C VAL A 454 20.25 1.30 -15.24
N ALA A 455 19.90 0.44 -14.29
CA ALA A 455 20.12 0.67 -12.86
C ALA A 455 21.17 -0.29 -12.32
N LEU A 456 21.98 0.22 -11.39
CA LEU A 456 22.61 -0.57 -10.33
C LEU A 456 21.94 -0.20 -9.00
N ALA A 457 21.20 -1.14 -8.41
CA ALA A 457 20.67 -1.03 -7.06
C ALA A 457 21.54 -1.85 -6.12
N CYS A 458 22.13 -1.22 -5.10
CA CYS A 458 23.14 -1.87 -4.29
C CYS A 458 23.17 -1.43 -2.83
N ASP A 459 23.80 -2.26 -2.00
CA ASP A 459 24.29 -1.87 -0.69
C ASP A 459 25.40 -0.81 -0.83
N VAL A 460 25.45 0.12 0.12
CA VAL A 460 26.30 1.33 0.04
C VAL A 460 27.51 1.29 0.96
N ARG A 461 27.54 0.35 1.91
CA ARG A 461 28.57 0.28 2.94
C ARG A 461 29.76 -0.56 2.50
N ASP A 462 29.46 -1.73 1.93
CA ASP A 462 30.43 -2.78 1.65
C ASP A 462 30.63 -3.00 0.14
N VAL A 463 30.34 -1.98 -0.66
CA VAL A 463 30.51 -1.97 -2.12
C VAL A 463 31.52 -0.91 -2.53
N ILE A 464 32.47 -1.29 -3.39
CA ILE A 464 33.40 -0.38 -4.06
C ILE A 464 33.44 -0.62 -5.57
N PHE A 465 33.90 0.39 -6.29
CA PHE A 465 33.98 0.38 -7.75
C PHE A 465 35.44 0.49 -8.22
N GLN A 466 35.82 -0.35 -9.16
CA GLN A 466 37.17 -0.45 -9.72
C GLN A 466 37.21 -0.15 -11.23
N ALA A 467 36.04 -0.14 -11.87
CA ALA A 467 35.80 0.18 -13.28
C ALA A 467 34.33 0.65 -13.47
N PRO A 468 33.96 1.24 -14.62
CA PRO A 468 32.59 1.68 -14.88
C PRO A 468 31.56 0.55 -14.66
N PRO A 469 30.49 0.77 -13.88
CA PRO A 469 29.59 -0.31 -13.45
C PRO A 469 28.74 -0.90 -14.58
N PHE A 470 28.53 -0.15 -15.65
CA PHE A 470 27.67 -0.53 -16.78
C PHE A 470 28.44 -0.87 -18.06
N ASP A 471 29.75 -1.10 -17.98
CA ASP A 471 30.56 -1.50 -19.14
C ASP A 471 31.03 -2.96 -18.99
N PRO A 472 30.66 -3.88 -19.89
CA PRO A 472 29.72 -3.69 -21.01
C PRO A 472 28.28 -3.46 -20.52
N ALA A 473 27.38 -2.94 -21.36
CA ALA A 473 25.99 -2.74 -20.96
C ALA A 473 25.29 -4.07 -20.61
N PRO A 474 24.48 -4.15 -19.54
CA PRO A 474 23.81 -5.39 -19.17
C PRO A 474 22.67 -5.74 -20.13
N GLU A 475 22.62 -6.99 -20.57
CA GLU A 475 21.60 -7.50 -21.48
C GLU A 475 20.39 -8.10 -20.74
N GLY A 476 19.77 -7.27 -19.89
CA GLY A 476 18.66 -7.66 -19.02
C GLY A 476 19.02 -7.59 -17.54
N LEU A 477 18.18 -8.19 -16.70
CA LEU A 477 18.43 -8.29 -15.27
C LEU A 477 19.52 -9.34 -15.01
N GLU A 478 20.61 -8.97 -14.35
CA GLU A 478 21.72 -9.86 -14.01
C GLU A 478 21.70 -10.17 -12.51
N ALA A 479 21.82 -11.46 -12.16
CA ALA A 479 21.90 -11.94 -10.78
C ALA A 479 23.19 -12.75 -10.61
N TYR A 480 23.99 -12.44 -9.60
CA TYR A 480 25.34 -12.99 -9.46
C TYR A 480 25.40 -14.09 -8.41
N VAL A 481 26.14 -15.17 -8.71
CA VAL A 481 26.43 -16.25 -7.76
C VAL A 481 27.28 -15.71 -6.61
N GLU A 482 26.85 -15.95 -5.38
CA GLU A 482 27.51 -15.50 -4.15
C GLU A 482 28.57 -16.49 -3.65
N ALA A 483 28.34 -17.78 -3.88
CA ALA A 483 29.17 -18.87 -3.35
C ALA A 483 29.27 -20.04 -4.33
N GLU A 484 30.38 -20.77 -4.25
CA GLU A 484 30.64 -21.94 -5.11
C GLU A 484 29.69 -23.12 -4.82
N THR A 485 29.11 -23.19 -3.62
CA THR A 485 28.22 -24.28 -3.19
C THR A 485 26.74 -23.95 -3.39
N PRO A 486 25.87 -24.96 -3.65
CA PRO A 486 24.44 -24.77 -3.84
C PRO A 486 23.73 -24.32 -2.54
N LEU A 487 22.52 -23.78 -2.67
CA LEU A 487 21.71 -23.28 -1.55
C LEU A 487 21.57 -24.26 -0.39
N ALA A 488 21.52 -25.57 -0.66
CA ALA A 488 21.45 -26.63 0.34
C ALA A 488 22.54 -26.53 1.44
N ASP A 489 23.74 -26.07 1.07
CA ASP A 489 24.88 -25.95 1.96
C ASP A 489 24.88 -24.64 2.76
N HIS A 490 23.98 -23.71 2.42
CA HIS A 490 23.85 -22.41 3.08
C HIS A 490 22.74 -22.43 4.13
N ALA A 491 23.08 -22.91 5.32
CA ALA A 491 22.13 -23.06 6.43
C ALA A 491 21.32 -21.78 6.74
N PHE A 492 21.95 -20.60 6.63
CA PHE A 492 21.27 -19.31 6.82
C PHE A 492 20.19 -19.08 5.74
N ASN A 493 20.52 -19.22 4.46
CA ASN A 493 19.58 -19.00 3.37
C ASN A 493 18.44 -20.02 3.37
N MET A 494 18.75 -21.29 3.62
CA MET A 494 17.75 -22.36 3.72
C MET A 494 16.79 -22.16 4.91
N LYS A 495 17.26 -21.58 6.01
CA LYS A 495 16.40 -21.22 7.15
C LYS A 495 15.30 -20.23 6.72
N TYR A 496 15.65 -19.18 5.98
CA TYR A 496 14.68 -18.17 5.55
C TYR A 496 13.77 -18.67 4.44
N LEU A 497 14.29 -19.45 3.46
CA LEU A 497 13.47 -20.07 2.42
C LEU A 497 12.37 -20.95 3.03
N ARG A 498 12.74 -21.84 3.96
CA ARG A 498 11.77 -22.70 4.66
C ARG A 498 10.74 -21.90 5.45
N ALA A 499 11.20 -20.87 6.15
CA ALA A 499 10.34 -20.15 7.06
C ALA A 499 9.36 -19.19 6.37
N LEU A 500 9.74 -18.62 5.23
CA LEU A 500 8.90 -17.70 4.44
C LEU A 500 8.01 -18.44 3.45
N PHE A 501 8.52 -19.50 2.81
CA PHE A 501 7.86 -20.14 1.67
C PHE A 501 7.49 -21.60 1.91
N GLY A 502 7.92 -22.19 3.04
CA GLY A 502 7.64 -23.58 3.37
C GLY A 502 8.73 -24.56 2.89
N GLU A 503 8.65 -25.77 3.42
CA GLU A 503 9.65 -26.83 3.17
C GLU A 503 9.67 -27.30 1.71
N ALA A 504 8.52 -27.29 1.03
CA ALA A 504 8.42 -27.73 -0.36
C ALA A 504 9.21 -26.81 -1.30
N GLN A 505 9.02 -25.50 -1.18
CA GLN A 505 9.71 -24.48 -1.96
C GLN A 505 11.21 -24.50 -1.64
N ALA A 506 11.59 -24.62 -0.37
CA ALA A 506 12.99 -24.72 0.02
C ALA A 506 13.69 -25.93 -0.62
N ARG A 507 13.05 -27.10 -0.68
CA ARG A 507 13.60 -28.30 -1.34
C ARG A 507 13.78 -28.11 -2.84
N GLN A 508 12.83 -27.47 -3.52
CA GLN A 508 12.93 -27.19 -4.96
C GLN A 508 14.14 -26.31 -5.30
N LEU A 509 14.53 -25.44 -4.37
CA LEU A 509 15.66 -24.52 -4.55
C LEU A 509 16.99 -25.09 -4.05
N ALA A 510 17.01 -26.23 -3.37
CA ALA A 510 18.19 -26.72 -2.65
C ALA A 510 19.43 -26.88 -3.56
N ASP A 511 19.25 -27.42 -4.77
CA ASP A 511 20.35 -27.67 -5.71
C ASP A 511 20.70 -26.46 -6.60
N LYS A 512 20.04 -25.32 -6.39
CA LYS A 512 20.29 -24.09 -7.16
C LYS A 512 21.45 -23.30 -6.56
N ALA A 513 22.14 -22.52 -7.39
CA ALA A 513 23.20 -21.64 -6.93
C ALA A 513 22.68 -20.58 -5.96
N CYS A 514 23.46 -20.24 -4.93
CA CYS A 514 23.13 -19.13 -4.03
C CYS A 514 23.43 -17.79 -4.74
N LEU A 515 22.40 -16.96 -4.94
CA LEU A 515 22.53 -15.67 -5.63
C LEU A 515 22.51 -14.51 -4.64
N CYS A 516 23.42 -13.54 -4.78
CA CYS A 516 23.49 -12.37 -3.91
C CYS A 516 22.45 -11.30 -4.29
N VAL A 517 21.66 -10.83 -3.31
CA VAL A 517 20.69 -9.73 -3.51
C VAL A 517 21.30 -8.33 -3.29
N GLY A 518 22.49 -8.24 -2.70
CA GLY A 518 23.09 -6.96 -2.27
C GLY A 518 23.54 -6.06 -3.42
N THR A 519 23.62 -6.60 -4.64
CA THR A 519 23.89 -5.83 -5.87
C THR A 519 23.03 -6.37 -7.02
N ILE A 520 22.26 -5.50 -7.65
CA ILE A 520 21.31 -5.84 -8.71
C ILE A 520 21.55 -4.88 -9.87
N VAL A 521 21.84 -5.41 -11.05
CA VAL A 521 22.10 -4.61 -12.25
C VAL A 521 21.20 -5.05 -13.40
N GLY A 522 20.70 -4.09 -14.17
CA GLY A 522 19.87 -4.36 -15.34
C GLY A 522 19.00 -3.18 -15.75
N PRO A 523 18.10 -3.33 -16.73
CA PRO A 523 17.15 -2.30 -17.11
C PRO A 523 16.37 -1.78 -15.89
N ARG A 524 16.22 -0.46 -15.78
CA ARG A 524 15.60 0.19 -14.61
C ARG A 524 14.21 -0.37 -14.29
N ALA A 525 13.39 -0.57 -15.32
CA ALA A 525 12.05 -1.14 -15.17
C ALA A 525 12.08 -2.56 -14.57
N GLU A 526 13.06 -3.39 -14.95
CA GLU A 526 13.20 -4.76 -14.44
C GLU A 526 13.72 -4.78 -13.00
N VAL A 527 14.68 -3.92 -12.65
CA VAL A 527 15.16 -3.77 -11.27
C VAL A 527 14.03 -3.26 -10.35
N SER A 528 13.23 -2.30 -10.85
CA SER A 528 12.05 -1.78 -10.17
C SER A 528 10.98 -2.87 -9.97
N ARG A 529 10.69 -3.67 -11.00
CA ARG A 529 9.76 -4.80 -10.95
C ARG A 529 10.21 -5.88 -9.99
N LEU A 530 11.49 -6.27 -10.04
CA LEU A 530 12.07 -7.21 -9.08
C LEU A 530 11.95 -6.68 -7.65
N SER A 531 12.20 -5.39 -7.42
CA SER A 531 12.07 -4.77 -6.10
C SER A 531 10.63 -4.89 -5.56
N ARG A 532 9.61 -4.64 -6.40
CA ARG A 532 8.20 -4.85 -6.03
C ARG A 532 7.90 -6.32 -5.74
N LEU A 533 8.45 -7.23 -6.54
CA LEU A 533 8.30 -8.67 -6.33
C LEU A 533 8.90 -9.12 -5.01
N ILE A 534 10.14 -8.72 -4.69
CA ILE A 534 10.80 -8.98 -3.41
C ILE A 534 9.97 -8.45 -2.23
N LEU A 535 9.28 -7.32 -2.37
CA LEU A 535 8.39 -6.80 -1.33
C LEU A 535 7.09 -7.61 -1.18
N SER A 536 6.62 -8.24 -2.25
CA SER A 536 5.35 -8.99 -2.26
C SER A 536 5.48 -10.45 -1.81
N LEU A 537 6.66 -11.04 -1.93
CA LEU A 537 6.89 -12.46 -1.65
C LEU A 537 6.92 -12.81 -0.14
N PRO A 538 7.57 -12.04 0.73
CA PRO A 538 7.66 -12.38 2.15
C PRO A 538 6.31 -12.19 2.84
N THR A 539 5.65 -13.29 3.21
CA THR A 539 4.63 -13.25 4.27
C THR A 539 5.33 -13.07 5.62
N ALA A 540 4.72 -12.29 6.52
CA ALA A 540 5.36 -11.77 7.75
C ALA A 540 6.34 -12.76 8.42
N PRO A 541 7.61 -12.36 8.70
CA PRO A 541 8.59 -13.26 9.31
C PRO A 541 8.09 -13.75 10.67
N ARG A 542 8.03 -15.07 10.83
CA ARG A 542 7.68 -15.72 12.10
C ARG A 542 8.71 -15.35 13.17
N ARG A 543 8.26 -15.17 14.41
CA ARG A 543 9.13 -14.99 15.61
C ARG A 543 10.21 -16.07 15.76
N GLU A 544 10.07 -17.21 15.06
CA GLU A 544 10.95 -18.37 15.09
C GLU A 544 12.26 -18.18 14.29
N ILE A 545 12.37 -17.14 13.45
CA ILE A 545 13.46 -17.00 12.47
C ILE A 545 14.62 -16.11 12.98
N GLY A 546 14.47 -15.42 14.12
CA GLY A 546 15.55 -14.67 14.77
C GLY A 546 15.95 -13.35 14.10
N GLY A 547 15.08 -12.77 13.25
CA GLY A 547 15.30 -11.52 12.52
C GLY A 547 14.76 -11.61 11.09
N ALA A 548 14.92 -10.53 10.30
CA ALA A 548 14.56 -10.52 8.88
C ALA A 548 15.77 -10.25 7.95
N PHE A 549 17.00 -10.42 8.45
CA PHE A 549 18.24 -10.16 7.73
C PHE A 549 18.51 -11.09 6.53
N GLY A 550 17.71 -12.13 6.31
CA GLY A 550 17.82 -13.00 5.12
C GLY A 550 16.51 -13.14 4.34
N ALA A 551 15.50 -12.32 4.63
CA ALA A 551 14.19 -12.41 3.97
C ALA A 551 14.23 -11.93 2.52
N ASP A 552 14.96 -10.85 2.27
CA ASP A 552 15.34 -10.32 0.98
C ASP A 552 16.09 -11.36 0.13
N GLN A 553 17.12 -11.98 0.69
CA GLN A 553 17.95 -12.98 0.02
C GLN A 553 17.12 -14.21 -0.37
N ALA A 554 16.26 -14.69 0.53
CA ALA A 554 15.34 -15.79 0.24
C ALA A 554 14.30 -15.43 -0.83
N ALA A 555 13.70 -14.25 -0.76
CA ALA A 555 12.73 -13.78 -1.75
C ALA A 555 13.37 -13.60 -3.14
N PHE A 556 14.60 -13.07 -3.19
CA PHE A 556 15.36 -12.91 -4.41
C PHE A 556 15.69 -14.27 -5.05
N ASN A 557 16.24 -15.21 -4.30
CA ASN A 557 16.55 -16.54 -4.81
C ASN A 557 15.29 -17.28 -5.30
N LEU A 558 14.15 -17.14 -4.58
CA LEU A 558 12.87 -17.68 -5.05
C LEU A 558 12.43 -17.02 -6.36
N ALA A 559 12.45 -15.69 -6.44
CA ALA A 559 12.01 -14.94 -7.61
C ALA A 559 12.76 -15.34 -8.88
N ILE A 560 14.08 -15.44 -8.79
CA ILE A 560 14.95 -15.75 -9.93
C ILE A 560 14.84 -17.24 -10.31
N HIS A 561 15.02 -18.16 -9.35
CA HIS A 561 15.07 -19.60 -9.67
C HIS A 561 13.72 -20.20 -10.07
N GLN A 562 12.60 -19.58 -9.67
CA GLN A 562 11.25 -19.99 -10.10
C GLN A 562 10.78 -19.25 -11.36
N GLY A 563 11.61 -18.37 -11.95
CA GLY A 563 11.27 -17.64 -13.17
C GLY A 563 10.12 -16.63 -12.99
N LEU A 564 9.93 -16.11 -11.78
CA LEU A 564 8.93 -15.06 -11.52
C LEU A 564 9.33 -13.72 -12.16
N VAL A 565 10.63 -13.55 -12.41
CA VAL A 565 11.20 -12.50 -13.25
C VAL A 565 12.27 -13.11 -14.16
N ALA A 566 12.39 -12.60 -15.38
CA ALA A 566 13.44 -13.02 -16.30
C ALA A 566 14.77 -12.39 -15.86
N ALA A 567 15.75 -13.24 -15.51
CA ALA A 567 17.09 -12.80 -15.15
C ALA A 567 18.15 -13.77 -15.67
N ARG A 568 19.34 -13.24 -15.97
CA ARG A 568 20.53 -14.01 -16.32
C ARG A 568 21.34 -14.25 -15.07
N VAL A 569 21.53 -15.52 -14.72
CA VAL A 569 22.43 -15.90 -13.62
C VAL A 569 23.87 -15.84 -14.14
N GLN A 570 24.68 -14.97 -13.54
CA GLN A 570 26.08 -14.74 -13.86
C GLN A 570 26.98 -15.44 -12.85
N PRO A 571 28.15 -15.96 -13.26
CA PRO A 571 29.15 -16.46 -12.32
C PRO A 571 29.65 -15.34 -11.40
N ASN A 572 30.22 -15.71 -10.26
CA ASN A 572 30.96 -14.76 -9.43
C ASN A 572 32.24 -14.29 -10.17
N TYR A 573 32.87 -13.21 -9.69
CA TYR A 573 34.12 -12.66 -10.21
C TYR A 573 34.08 -12.10 -11.66
N GLY A 574 32.88 -11.94 -12.23
CA GLY A 574 32.68 -11.24 -13.51
C GLY A 574 32.62 -9.72 -13.34
N ARG A 575 31.53 -9.08 -13.77
CA ARG A 575 31.29 -7.65 -13.48
C ARG A 575 31.29 -7.38 -11.97
N ILE A 576 30.71 -8.29 -11.19
CA ILE A 576 30.56 -8.19 -9.75
C ILE A 576 31.27 -9.36 -9.08
N ALA A 577 32.13 -9.06 -8.11
CA ALA A 577 32.66 -10.03 -7.16
C ALA A 577 31.98 -9.87 -5.80
N THR A 578 31.19 -10.85 -5.39
CA THR A 578 30.70 -10.96 -4.01
C THR A 578 31.67 -11.83 -3.21
N VAL A 579 32.46 -11.20 -2.34
CA VAL A 579 33.64 -11.85 -1.75
C VAL A 579 33.45 -12.33 -0.31
N GLY A 580 32.31 -12.08 0.32
CA GLY A 580 32.13 -12.32 1.76
C GLY A 580 32.27 -13.78 2.19
N LEU A 581 31.94 -14.74 1.32
CA LEU A 581 32.12 -16.18 1.55
C LEU A 581 33.40 -16.74 0.90
N THR A 582 34.17 -15.91 0.21
CA THR A 582 35.45 -16.32 -0.40
C THR A 582 36.53 -16.40 0.68
N PRO A 583 37.34 -17.47 0.75
CA PRO A 583 38.46 -17.53 1.69
C PRO A 583 39.44 -16.36 1.49
N GLY A 584 39.67 -15.58 2.55
CA GLY A 584 40.50 -14.36 2.49
C GLY A 584 41.86 -14.51 1.81
N PRO A 585 42.66 -15.56 2.08
CA PRO A 585 43.96 -15.76 1.42
C PRO A 585 43.91 -15.92 -0.11
N LYS A 586 42.74 -16.20 -0.69
CA LYS A 586 42.55 -16.25 -2.15
C LYS A 586 42.34 -14.86 -2.76
N LEU A 587 42.10 -13.83 -1.94
CA LEU A 587 41.86 -12.47 -2.38
C LEU A 587 43.13 -11.65 -2.23
N GLY A 588 43.37 -10.74 -3.17
CA GLY A 588 44.52 -9.83 -3.14
C GLY A 588 44.09 -8.37 -3.08
N PHE A 589 45.01 -7.50 -2.65
CA PHE A 589 44.94 -6.07 -2.90
C PHE A 589 46.23 -5.61 -3.57
N ARG A 590 46.19 -5.25 -4.86
CA ARG A 590 47.36 -4.89 -5.66
C ARG A 590 47.01 -3.72 -6.58
N GLY A 591 47.89 -2.72 -6.64
CA GLY A 591 47.71 -1.56 -7.53
C GLY A 591 46.44 -0.74 -7.23
N GLY A 592 46.03 -0.67 -5.96
CA GLY A 592 44.82 0.03 -5.53
C GLY A 592 43.51 -0.73 -5.84
N LYS A 593 43.61 -2.01 -6.23
CA LYS A 593 42.48 -2.84 -6.63
C LYS A 593 42.43 -4.14 -5.82
N VAL A 594 41.22 -4.57 -5.48
CA VAL A 594 40.93 -5.93 -5.02
C VAL A 594 41.02 -6.87 -6.22
N VAL A 595 41.80 -7.94 -6.04
CA VAL A 595 42.08 -8.97 -7.04
C VAL A 595 41.33 -10.24 -6.66
N ASN A 596 40.60 -10.80 -7.63
CA ASN A 596 39.82 -12.02 -7.51
C ASN A 596 40.74 -13.26 -7.38
N PRO A 597 40.19 -14.43 -6.98
CA PRO A 597 40.97 -15.68 -6.88
C PRO A 597 41.61 -16.17 -8.18
N ASP A 598 41.04 -15.82 -9.33
CA ASP A 598 41.55 -16.13 -10.67
C ASP A 598 42.64 -15.14 -11.14
N GLY A 599 42.91 -14.09 -10.36
CA GLY A 599 43.88 -13.05 -10.70
C GLY A 599 43.29 -11.86 -11.46
N ASP A 600 42.02 -11.93 -11.86
CA ASP A 600 41.32 -10.84 -12.54
C ASP A 600 40.77 -9.80 -11.56
N VAL A 601 40.18 -8.73 -12.11
CA VAL A 601 39.61 -7.62 -11.35
C VAL A 601 38.18 -7.39 -11.79
N SER A 602 37.23 -7.58 -10.87
CA SER A 602 35.83 -7.25 -11.09
C SER A 602 35.60 -5.73 -11.05
N ALA A 603 34.68 -5.23 -11.89
CA ALA A 603 34.33 -3.81 -11.92
C ALA A 603 33.73 -3.33 -10.58
N ILE A 604 32.97 -4.20 -9.93
CA ILE A 604 32.30 -3.95 -8.65
C ILE A 604 32.72 -5.04 -7.66
N VAL A 605 33.04 -4.65 -6.43
CA VAL A 605 33.35 -5.59 -5.34
C VAL A 605 32.38 -5.36 -4.21
N HIS A 606 31.67 -6.41 -3.81
CA HIS A 606 30.71 -6.42 -2.71
C HIS A 606 31.20 -7.28 -1.55
N GLN A 607 30.97 -6.84 -0.31
CA GLN A 607 31.38 -7.47 0.95
C GLN A 607 32.90 -7.45 1.19
N HIS A 608 33.61 -6.43 0.69
CA HIS A 608 35.06 -6.29 0.94
C HIS A 608 35.40 -6.12 2.43
N ASP A 609 34.47 -5.57 3.22
CA ASP A 609 34.62 -5.33 4.67
C ASP A 609 34.55 -6.60 5.52
N ARG A 610 34.28 -7.77 4.91
CA ARG A 610 34.39 -9.08 5.57
C ARG A 610 35.84 -9.56 5.71
N HIS A 611 36.76 -8.90 5.02
CA HIS A 611 38.17 -9.23 4.97
C HIS A 611 39.00 -8.07 5.46
N GLN A 612 39.48 -8.11 6.71
CA GLN A 612 40.21 -7.01 7.33
C GLN A 612 41.45 -6.55 6.51
N HIS A 613 42.11 -7.48 5.82
CA HIS A 613 43.26 -7.23 4.96
C HIS A 613 42.90 -6.50 3.65
N LEU A 614 41.62 -6.49 3.26
CA LEU A 614 41.09 -5.68 2.15
C LEU A 614 40.46 -4.38 2.67
N GLU A 615 39.71 -4.44 3.77
CA GLU A 615 39.04 -3.30 4.38
C GLU A 615 40.02 -2.15 4.68
N THR A 616 41.14 -2.46 5.33
CA THR A 616 42.14 -1.46 5.72
C THR A 616 42.70 -0.68 4.52
N PRO A 617 43.25 -1.33 3.47
CA PRO A 617 43.75 -0.60 2.31
C PRO A 617 42.65 0.06 1.48
N VAL A 618 41.43 -0.50 1.43
CA VAL A 618 40.29 0.13 0.76
C VAL A 618 39.91 1.44 1.45
N HIS A 619 39.82 1.47 2.77
CA HIS A 619 39.55 2.71 3.51
C HIS A 619 40.72 3.69 3.47
N ALA A 620 41.97 3.20 3.46
CA ALA A 620 43.12 4.08 3.27
C ALA A 620 43.08 4.80 1.92
N LEU A 621 42.59 4.13 0.87
CA LEU A 621 42.49 4.69 -0.48
C LEU A 621 41.23 5.55 -0.67
N TRP A 622 40.08 5.08 -0.20
CA TRP A 622 38.75 5.63 -0.51
C TRP A 622 37.99 6.17 0.71
N GLY A 623 38.61 6.25 1.89
CA GLY A 623 37.97 6.77 3.11
C GLY A 623 37.91 8.30 3.18
N GLY A 624 38.52 9.02 2.23
CA GLY A 624 38.47 10.48 2.16
C GLY A 624 39.12 11.21 3.35
N GLY A 625 39.97 10.53 4.12
CA GLY A 625 40.56 11.06 5.35
C GLY A 625 39.59 11.19 6.53
N LEU A 626 38.38 10.64 6.42
CA LEU A 626 37.39 10.63 7.50
C LEU A 626 37.73 9.55 8.53
N GLU A 627 37.63 9.90 9.82
CA GLU A 627 37.89 8.96 10.91
C GLU A 627 36.75 7.94 11.02
N GLN A 628 37.07 6.66 10.88
CA GLN A 628 36.10 5.58 11.10
C GLN A 628 35.75 5.47 12.59
N ARG A 629 34.46 5.52 12.91
CA ARG A 629 33.99 5.10 14.24
C ARG A 629 34.15 3.58 14.38
N ARG A 630 34.99 3.12 15.32
CA ARG A 630 35.10 1.69 15.63
C ARG A 630 33.75 1.15 16.10
N ARG A 631 33.29 0.07 15.46
CA ARG A 631 32.08 -0.65 15.85
C ARG A 631 32.24 -1.20 17.27
N ALA A 632 31.24 -1.02 18.13
CA ALA A 632 31.07 -1.91 19.28
C ALA A 632 30.83 -3.32 18.72
N GLN A 633 31.80 -4.21 18.83
CA GLN A 633 31.61 -5.62 18.48
C GLN A 633 30.44 -6.15 19.33
N ALA A 634 29.43 -6.72 18.67
CA ALA A 634 28.47 -7.55 19.38
C ALA A 634 29.28 -8.71 19.98
N LEU A 635 29.40 -8.74 21.32
CA LEU A 635 30.00 -9.84 22.06
C LEU A 635 29.44 -11.15 21.52
N ALA A 636 30.32 -11.98 20.95
CA ALA A 636 30.04 -13.38 20.66
C ALA A 636 29.74 -14.08 21.98
N THR A 637 28.49 -14.02 22.44
CA THR A 637 27.98 -14.86 23.53
C THR A 637 27.58 -16.21 22.93
N MET A 638 28.59 -16.94 22.46
CA MET A 638 28.51 -18.38 22.22
C MET A 638 29.77 -19.03 22.81
N GLU A 639 29.95 -18.88 24.12
CA GLU A 639 30.63 -19.93 24.87
C GLU A 639 29.59 -20.97 25.27
N ALA A 640 29.88 -22.21 24.91
CA ALA A 640 29.10 -23.40 25.20
C ALA A 640 28.77 -23.47 26.70
N ARG A 641 27.49 -23.29 27.04
CA ARG A 641 26.94 -23.73 28.33
C ARG A 641 26.25 -25.07 28.15
N SER A 642 27.05 -26.12 27.95
CA SER A 642 26.72 -27.41 28.57
C SER A 642 26.86 -27.22 30.07
N ASP A 643 25.89 -27.71 30.85
CA ASP A 643 25.78 -27.61 32.31
C ASP A 643 25.13 -26.34 32.86
N TRP A 644 23.80 -26.26 32.77
CA TRP A 644 23.01 -25.61 33.82
C TRP A 644 21.71 -26.36 34.07
N ARG A 645 21.70 -27.18 35.14
CA ARG A 645 20.50 -27.73 35.76
C ARG A 645 19.96 -26.70 36.77
N GLY A 646 18.67 -26.40 36.68
CA GLY A 646 17.85 -25.99 37.84
C GLY A 646 17.65 -24.48 38.09
N ALA A 647 16.42 -24.20 38.56
CA ALA A 647 15.92 -22.98 39.21
C ALA A 647 15.68 -21.70 38.37
N LYS A 648 14.39 -21.42 38.11
CA LYS A 648 13.88 -20.09 37.74
C LYS A 648 13.98 -19.12 38.95
N PRO A 649 14.50 -17.89 38.80
CA PRO A 649 14.28 -16.85 39.79
C PRO A 649 13.05 -16.00 39.46
N ARG A 650 12.25 -15.74 40.50
CA ARG A 650 11.08 -14.84 40.51
C ARG A 650 11.49 -13.37 40.45
N ALA A 651 10.56 -12.55 39.99
CA ALA A 651 10.60 -11.09 39.95
C ALA A 651 11.00 -10.43 41.28
N ARG A 652 11.89 -9.42 41.20
CA ARG A 652 12.00 -8.33 42.18
C ARG A 652 12.38 -7.01 41.50
N ARG A 653 11.73 -5.96 41.99
CA ARG A 653 11.83 -4.54 41.64
C ARG A 653 13.25 -3.99 41.76
N ALA A 654 13.63 -3.09 40.87
CA ALA A 654 14.64 -2.05 41.12
C ALA A 654 14.10 -0.70 40.63
N ARG A 655 13.90 0.22 41.59
CA ARG A 655 13.75 1.68 41.40
C ARG A 655 15.15 2.29 41.36
N VAL A 656 15.42 3.19 40.42
CA VAL A 656 16.34 4.36 40.54
C VAL A 656 15.85 5.39 39.51
N MET A 657 15.11 6.45 39.90
CA MET A 657 15.57 7.85 40.13
C MET A 657 16.40 8.42 38.97
N SER A 658 15.84 9.23 38.07
CA SER A 658 15.63 10.69 38.16
C SER A 658 16.93 11.51 38.24
N ASP A 659 17.34 12.08 37.11
CA ASP A 659 18.03 13.37 37.05
C ASP A 659 17.68 14.07 35.72
N THR A 660 16.55 14.77 35.75
CA THR A 660 16.27 15.91 34.86
C THR A 660 16.39 17.17 35.72
N ARG A 661 17.37 18.03 35.43
CA ARG A 661 17.30 19.44 35.82
C ARG A 661 17.17 20.31 34.59
N CYS A 662 16.08 21.07 34.60
CA CYS A 662 15.67 22.10 33.68
C CYS A 662 16.58 23.35 33.74
N GLY A 663 16.49 24.18 32.70
CA GLY A 663 16.47 25.64 32.87
C GLY A 663 17.06 26.46 31.72
N GLY A 664 16.21 27.12 30.92
CA GLY A 664 16.60 28.29 30.12
C GLY A 664 15.81 28.55 28.83
N SER A 665 14.66 29.24 28.91
CA SER A 665 13.95 29.95 27.81
C SER A 665 14.36 31.45 27.83
N PRO A 666 13.93 32.38 26.94
CA PRO A 666 13.46 32.33 25.54
C PRO A 666 14.12 33.42 24.61
N ALA A 667 13.74 33.43 23.32
CA ALA A 667 13.81 34.53 22.34
C ALA A 667 15.15 34.87 21.62
N ARG A 668 15.18 34.63 20.30
CA ARG A 668 15.42 35.66 19.25
C ARG A 668 15.08 35.11 17.85
N ARG A 669 14.18 35.81 17.17
CA ARG A 669 13.87 35.67 15.73
C ARG A 669 15.05 36.20 14.89
N ALA A 670 15.36 35.52 13.79
CA ALA A 670 15.83 36.15 12.56
C ALA A 670 15.46 35.24 11.35
N PRO A 671 15.11 35.82 10.19
CA PRO A 671 14.38 35.12 9.13
C PRO A 671 15.34 34.50 8.10
N ALA A 672 15.09 33.26 7.69
CA ALA A 672 15.67 32.72 6.47
C ALA A 672 14.62 32.78 5.36
N ALA A 673 14.77 33.81 4.52
CA ALA A 673 14.06 33.96 3.26
C ALA A 673 14.76 33.12 2.18
N SER A 674 14.06 32.13 1.62
CA SER A 674 14.16 31.71 0.21
C SER A 674 13.22 30.53 0.00
N GLY A 675 11.94 30.87 -0.25
CA GLY A 675 10.97 29.89 -0.71
C GLY A 675 11.31 29.42 -2.12
N ARG A 676 11.52 28.12 -2.28
CA ARG A 676 11.13 27.44 -3.52
C ARG A 676 9.78 26.78 -3.27
N ARG A 677 8.75 27.40 -3.84
CA ARG A 677 7.37 26.92 -3.88
C ARG A 677 7.36 25.52 -4.53
N ARG A 678 7.07 24.49 -3.75
CA ARG A 678 6.47 23.26 -4.29
C ARG A 678 4.96 23.37 -4.07
N PRO A 679 4.11 23.19 -5.09
CA PRO A 679 2.66 23.26 -4.90
C PRO A 679 2.22 22.15 -3.94
N LEU A 680 1.54 22.55 -2.87
CA LEU A 680 0.99 21.70 -1.81
C LEU A 680 0.09 20.57 -2.37
N CYS A 681 -0.51 20.78 -3.55
CA CYS A 681 -1.38 19.84 -4.24
C CYS A 681 -0.73 18.51 -4.61
N ALA A 682 0.59 18.46 -4.81
CA ALA A 682 1.29 17.21 -5.17
C ALA A 682 1.53 16.26 -3.96
N LEU A 683 1.35 16.75 -2.72
CA LEU A 683 1.62 15.98 -1.50
C LEU A 683 0.41 15.17 -0.97
N ILE A 684 -0.79 15.40 -1.52
CA ILE A 684 -2.11 14.98 -0.97
C ILE A 684 -2.50 13.52 -1.34
N ALA A 685 -1.69 12.84 -2.15
CA ALA A 685 -2.07 11.68 -2.94
C ALA A 685 -1.80 10.29 -2.32
N SER A 686 -2.40 9.90 -1.17
CA SER A 686 -2.09 8.54 -0.67
C SER A 686 -3.05 7.74 0.24
N SER A 687 -4.31 8.10 0.49
CA SER A 687 -5.05 7.39 1.55
C SER A 687 -6.58 7.39 1.46
N THR A 688 -7.17 6.90 0.36
CA THR A 688 -8.62 6.73 0.29
C THR A 688 -9.13 5.31 0.47
N CYS A 689 -8.25 4.29 0.37
CA CYS A 689 -8.55 2.93 0.85
C CYS A 689 -7.26 2.08 1.00
N ARG A 690 -6.31 2.50 1.85
CA ARG A 690 -5.33 1.53 2.37
C ARG A 690 -6.02 0.69 3.44
N THR A 691 -6.42 -0.52 3.08
CA THR A 691 -6.56 -1.57 4.09
C THR A 691 -5.16 -1.91 4.58
N GLU A 692 -4.85 -1.50 5.80
CA GLU A 692 -3.57 -1.87 6.39
C GLU A 692 -3.50 -3.39 6.55
N TRP A 693 -2.45 -3.99 6.00
CA TRP A 693 -2.21 -5.42 6.10
C TRP A 693 -2.08 -5.82 7.59
N PRO A 694 -2.75 -6.90 8.03
CA PRO A 694 -2.78 -7.26 9.45
C PRO A 694 -1.38 -7.56 10.00
N ARG A 695 -1.04 -6.93 11.14
CA ARG A 695 0.15 -7.26 11.95
C ARG A 695 -0.22 -8.28 13.04
N PRO A 696 0.66 -9.24 13.37
CA PRO A 696 0.43 -10.17 14.49
C PRO A 696 0.52 -9.45 15.85
N ALA A 697 -0.50 -9.64 16.69
CA ALA A 697 -0.63 -9.04 18.02
C ALA A 697 0.30 -9.67 19.10
N PRO A 698 0.61 -8.95 20.20
CA PRO A 698 1.23 -9.53 21.40
C PRO A 698 0.32 -10.56 22.08
N ARG A 699 0.93 -11.59 22.66
CA ARG A 699 0.24 -12.77 23.24
C ARG A 699 -0.73 -12.39 24.36
N LEU A 700 -2.00 -12.74 24.21
CA LEU A 700 -2.87 -13.12 25.33
C LEU A 700 -2.54 -14.57 25.73
N GLN A 701 -2.23 -14.82 27.01
CA GLN A 701 -2.14 -16.17 27.54
C GLN A 701 -3.54 -16.76 27.68
N ALA A 702 -4.10 -17.30 26.59
CA ALA A 702 -5.31 -18.10 26.68
C ALA A 702 -4.99 -19.45 27.31
N LYS A 703 -5.68 -19.80 28.40
CA LYS A 703 -5.72 -21.19 28.90
C LYS A 703 -6.40 -22.05 27.83
N LYS A 704 -5.79 -23.19 27.49
CA LYS A 704 -6.32 -24.16 26.51
C LYS A 704 -7.82 -24.44 26.76
N PRO A 705 -8.71 -24.31 25.76
CA PRO A 705 -10.05 -24.89 25.85
C PRO A 705 -9.95 -26.41 25.83
N ARG A 706 -10.81 -27.09 26.61
CA ARG A 706 -10.99 -28.54 26.53
C ARG A 706 -11.63 -28.90 25.19
N ARG A 707 -11.04 -29.84 24.45
CA ARG A 707 -11.61 -30.38 23.20
C ARG A 707 -12.97 -31.03 23.49
N PRO A 708 -14.02 -30.77 22.69
CA PRO A 708 -15.19 -31.65 22.66
C PRO A 708 -14.85 -32.96 21.92
N PRO A 709 -15.55 -34.07 22.21
CA PRO A 709 -15.26 -35.37 21.61
C PRO A 709 -15.57 -35.37 20.10
N SER A 710 -14.63 -35.90 19.33
CA SER A 710 -14.73 -36.14 17.89
C SER A 710 -15.70 -37.28 17.62
N ASN A 711 -16.86 -37.00 17.03
CA ASN A 711 -17.72 -37.98 16.36
C ASN A 711 -18.85 -37.30 15.56
N TRP A 712 -18.52 -36.46 14.58
CA TRP A 712 -19.47 -36.03 13.54
C TRP A 712 -18.67 -35.62 12.29
N LEU A 713 -18.37 -36.58 11.41
CA LEU A 713 -18.00 -36.36 9.99
C LEU A 713 -17.77 -37.72 9.33
N SER A 714 -18.86 -38.49 9.15
CA SER A 714 -18.86 -39.65 8.25
C SER A 714 -20.29 -39.97 7.78
N ALA A 715 -20.85 -39.15 6.90
CA ALA A 715 -21.93 -39.56 5.99
C ALA A 715 -22.26 -38.44 5.00
N ALA A 716 -21.64 -38.48 3.82
CA ALA A 716 -22.22 -37.96 2.56
C ALA A 716 -21.34 -38.45 1.39
N ARG A 717 -21.52 -39.72 1.00
CA ARG A 717 -21.27 -40.14 -0.39
C ARG A 717 -22.58 -39.93 -1.14
N TRP A 718 -22.56 -39.17 -2.22
CA TRP A 718 -23.68 -39.05 -3.16
C TRP A 718 -23.48 -40.03 -4.32
N PRO A 719 -24.55 -40.64 -4.88
CA PRO A 719 -24.56 -41.11 -6.26
C PRO A 719 -24.54 -39.95 -7.26
#